data_AF-A0A6G7ZLE5-F1
#
_entry.id   AF-A0A6G7ZLE5-F1
#
_cell.length_a   1.000
_cell.length_b   1.000
_cell.length_c   1.000
_cell.angle_alpha   90.00
_cell.angle_beta   90.00
_cell.angle_gamma   90.00
#
_symmetry.space_group_name_H-M   'P 1'
#
loop_
_entity.id
_entity.type
_entity.pdbx_description
1 polymer ?
#
loop_
_entity_poly.entity_id
_entity_poly.type
_entity_poly.pdbx_seq_one_letter_code
_entity_poly.pdbx_strand_id
1 'polypeptide(L)'
;MANFVVGSAFDLQWFIETGSLAEYFEFGTVTTHTETQLTVVDEETGEFLTFHGTFGGYNGENIPTTGTITTISYGLSGTTLFTASNLAMSVPTFTQFVQGDNLQGLFMAVLAGNDGVTGSNGDDVLFGFGGDDAMNGNQGNDWLYGGDGDDAILGWTGDDHLYGGNGNDVLSGGTGADEMYGGAGNDVYAVGLGDFVYEDANQGTDKVLASIEGYTLLTNFEDLTLSGTIVTGYGNAVGNVITGNAVGNVMEGRGGNDTLYGLEGNDTLIGGAGADTLAGGAGADTFRGTAAELNGDAIVDLTAEDRIVITDVNAANFTFTITGNTVTYAGGSFTLGEGFSGTLVATAIEGGGVELRIGTPPVHLNGQGLVDFNGDGIADVLWRSDTGVITTWLGQADGTFIDNSANTGQAIPLDWNIVGTGDYNGDGLGDIMWRSDAGVMTQWLGQLDGTFRDNFAKTGQVIPLNWNVIGTGDFNGDGLGDLIWRSDAGVITEWLGNLDGSFRDNFAGTGQHIPLNWTIDGMGDFNGDGLEDLIWRSDQGVITEWLGQNDGSFKDNFAGTGQTIPTNWQIVGVGDFNADGYADILWQSTAGTLTNWLGNPDGSFTDNFVNTGQVIPQGWELVGVGDLNGDGRDDILWQTGPDSVETWFGQDNGGFTGGSSGTLAAAHAASAGTNGDLFYLG
;
A
#
# COMPACT_ATOMS: atom_id res chain seq x y z
N MET A 1 -15.53 -50.18 -23.89
CA MET A 1 -16.91 -50.03 -24.40
C MET A 1 -17.77 -49.87 -23.17
N ALA A 2 -18.52 -48.81 -22.92
CA ALA A 2 -18.82 -47.59 -23.64
C ALA A 2 -19.11 -46.50 -22.59
N ASN A 3 -18.82 -45.24 -22.92
CA ASN A 3 -19.26 -44.07 -22.16
C ASN A 3 -20.77 -44.11 -21.92
N PHE A 4 -21.21 -43.71 -20.72
CA PHE A 4 -22.54 -43.13 -20.56
C PHE A 4 -22.46 -41.91 -19.64
N VAL A 5 -22.84 -40.77 -20.19
CA VAL A 5 -22.98 -39.47 -19.55
C VAL A 5 -24.48 -39.22 -19.42
N VAL A 6 -25.00 -39.10 -18.20
CA VAL A 6 -26.22 -38.38 -17.78
C VAL A 6 -26.05 -38.18 -16.26
N GLY A 7 -26.05 -37.00 -15.63
CA GLY A 7 -26.60 -35.72 -16.00
C GLY A 7 -27.88 -35.44 -15.21
N SER A 8 -27.76 -35.03 -13.94
CA SER A 8 -28.60 -33.99 -13.30
C SER A 8 -28.26 -33.90 -11.81
N ALA A 9 -27.86 -32.71 -11.38
CA ALA A 9 -27.69 -32.28 -10.00
C ALA A 9 -28.88 -32.69 -9.13
N PHE A 10 -28.59 -33.12 -7.90
CA PHE A 10 -29.59 -33.26 -6.85
C PHE A 10 -29.21 -32.35 -5.69
N ASP A 11 -30.14 -31.46 -5.39
CA ASP A 11 -30.08 -30.40 -4.41
C ASP A 11 -30.35 -30.99 -3.01
N LEU A 12 -29.31 -31.04 -2.16
CA LEU A 12 -29.36 -31.65 -0.81
C LEU A 12 -30.16 -30.78 0.19
N GLN A 13 -30.54 -29.57 -0.19
CA GLN A 13 -31.01 -28.53 0.74
C GLN A 13 -32.47 -28.71 1.22
N TRP A 14 -33.27 -29.60 0.60
CA TRP A 14 -34.63 -29.91 1.07
C TRP A 14 -34.70 -31.10 2.04
N PHE A 15 -33.57 -31.74 2.35
CA PHE A 15 -33.52 -32.98 3.13
C PHE A 15 -33.59 -32.76 4.66
N ILE A 16 -33.27 -31.55 5.14
CA ILE A 16 -33.21 -31.22 6.58
C ILE A 16 -34.59 -30.81 7.16
N GLU A 17 -35.55 -30.36 6.34
CA GLU A 17 -36.79 -29.73 6.88
C GLU A 17 -37.98 -30.66 7.20
N THR A 18 -38.09 -31.88 6.64
CA THR A 18 -39.39 -32.62 6.70
C THR A 18 -39.46 -33.87 7.58
N GLY A 19 -38.35 -34.35 8.15
CA GLY A 19 -38.37 -35.37 9.22
C GLY A 19 -39.18 -36.64 8.94
N SER A 20 -39.28 -37.10 7.68
CA SER A 20 -40.00 -38.32 7.30
C SER A 20 -39.11 -39.30 6.55
N LEU A 21 -38.82 -40.42 7.20
CA LEU A 21 -37.86 -41.47 6.81
C LEU A 21 -38.47 -42.55 5.89
N ALA A 22 -39.53 -42.25 5.14
CA ALA A 22 -40.42 -43.32 4.65
C ALA A 22 -40.47 -43.58 3.14
N GLU A 23 -39.77 -42.87 2.25
CA GLU A 23 -40.06 -43.08 0.81
C GLU A 23 -38.91 -42.99 -0.22
N TYR A 24 -37.62 -42.98 0.17
CA TYR A 24 -36.54 -42.93 -0.85
C TYR A 24 -35.26 -43.75 -0.57
N PHE A 25 -35.35 -44.83 0.20
CA PHE A 25 -34.27 -45.83 0.29
C PHE A 25 -34.82 -47.23 0.01
N GLU A 26 -34.73 -47.68 -1.23
CA GLU A 26 -34.66 -49.11 -1.53
C GLU A 26 -33.18 -49.48 -1.71
N PHE A 27 -32.45 -49.66 -0.60
CA PHE A 27 -31.29 -50.55 -0.60
C PHE A 27 -31.66 -51.81 0.17
N GLY A 28 -32.16 -52.77 -0.60
CA GLY A 28 -32.05 -54.19 -0.32
C GLY A 28 -32.89 -54.77 0.81
N THR A 29 -33.46 -55.94 0.56
CA THR A 29 -34.14 -56.70 1.60
C THR A 29 -33.11 -57.21 2.61
N VAL A 30 -33.36 -57.02 3.91
CA VAL A 30 -32.61 -57.75 4.95
C VAL A 30 -32.87 -59.23 4.75
N THR A 31 -31.87 -59.95 4.23
CA THR A 31 -32.03 -61.36 3.86
C THR A 31 -31.65 -62.30 4.99
N THR A 32 -30.75 -61.87 5.89
CA THR A 32 -30.46 -62.59 7.14
C THR A 32 -30.23 -61.64 8.29
N HIS A 33 -30.79 -62.00 9.44
CA HIS A 33 -30.63 -61.25 10.67
C HIS A 33 -30.56 -62.20 11.88
N THR A 34 -29.47 -62.11 12.65
CA THR A 34 -29.21 -62.86 13.88
C THR A 34 -28.43 -61.99 14.87
N GLU A 35 -28.31 -62.43 16.13
CA GLU A 35 -27.46 -61.77 17.13
C GLU A 35 -25.98 -61.63 16.71
N THR A 36 -25.54 -62.39 15.69
CA THR A 36 -24.14 -62.43 15.26
C THR A 36 -23.88 -62.05 13.82
N GLN A 37 -24.94 -61.87 13.01
CA GLN A 37 -24.83 -61.62 11.58
C GLN A 37 -26.02 -60.82 11.07
N LEU A 38 -25.76 -59.77 10.28
CA LEU A 38 -26.75 -59.02 9.52
C LEU A 38 -26.30 -58.95 8.06
N THR A 39 -27.17 -59.32 7.11
CA THR A 39 -26.87 -59.22 5.67
C THR A 39 -27.96 -58.43 4.97
N VAL A 40 -27.55 -57.40 4.24
CA VAL A 40 -28.38 -56.59 3.35
C VAL A 40 -28.00 -56.94 1.92
N VAL A 41 -29.00 -57.17 1.07
CA VAL A 41 -28.80 -57.55 -0.34
C VAL A 41 -29.62 -56.63 -1.21
N ASP A 42 -28.98 -55.94 -2.15
CA ASP A 42 -29.68 -55.26 -3.23
C ASP A 42 -30.26 -56.32 -4.19
N GLU A 43 -31.59 -56.34 -4.33
CA GLU A 43 -32.28 -57.33 -5.16
C GLU A 43 -32.16 -57.06 -6.67
N GLU A 44 -31.82 -55.84 -7.08
CA GLU A 44 -31.65 -55.45 -8.48
C GLU A 44 -30.23 -55.76 -8.98
N THR A 45 -29.21 -55.46 -8.17
CA THR A 45 -27.80 -55.66 -8.56
C THR A 45 -27.23 -57.01 -8.08
N GLY A 46 -27.81 -57.62 -7.05
CA GLY A 46 -27.31 -58.85 -6.42
C GLY A 46 -26.09 -58.63 -5.52
N GLU A 47 -25.78 -57.37 -5.20
CA GLU A 47 -24.74 -56.98 -4.26
C GLU A 47 -25.18 -57.24 -2.82
N PHE A 48 -24.23 -57.57 -1.95
CA PHE A 48 -24.52 -57.81 -0.55
C PHE A 48 -23.43 -57.31 0.39
N LEU A 49 -23.88 -56.80 1.55
CA LEU A 49 -23.03 -56.41 2.66
C LEU A 49 -23.42 -57.22 3.90
N THR A 50 -22.44 -57.89 4.49
CA THR A 50 -22.62 -58.75 5.66
C THR A 50 -21.80 -58.25 6.84
N PHE A 51 -22.47 -57.92 7.92
CA PHE A 51 -21.88 -57.52 9.20
C PHE A 51 -21.86 -58.72 10.14
N HIS A 52 -20.74 -58.96 10.81
CA HIS A 52 -20.59 -59.95 11.86
C HIS A 52 -20.21 -59.24 13.15
N GLY A 53 -20.78 -59.67 14.27
CA GLY A 53 -20.64 -58.92 15.52
C GLY A 53 -21.51 -59.42 16.65
N THR A 54 -21.85 -58.52 17.58
CA THR A 54 -22.94 -58.74 18.56
C THR A 54 -24.02 -57.68 18.35
N PHE A 55 -25.19 -58.07 17.88
CA PHE A 55 -26.30 -57.16 17.58
C PHE A 55 -27.35 -57.19 18.71
N GLY A 56 -27.90 -56.03 19.09
CA GLY A 56 -28.82 -55.90 20.22
C GLY A 56 -29.74 -54.68 20.10
N GLY A 57 -30.88 -54.70 20.79
CA GLY A 57 -31.96 -53.73 20.54
C GLY A 57 -32.53 -53.88 19.12
N TYR A 58 -33.84 -53.87 18.95
CA TYR A 58 -34.43 -54.09 17.63
C TYR A 58 -35.59 -53.12 17.43
N ASN A 59 -35.66 -52.52 16.24
CA ASN A 59 -36.81 -51.70 15.88
C ASN A 59 -38.02 -52.59 15.53
N GLY A 60 -39.16 -51.98 15.19
CA GLY A 60 -40.40 -52.69 14.83
C GLY A 60 -40.28 -53.63 13.60
N GLU A 61 -39.13 -53.62 12.92
CA GLU A 61 -38.84 -54.37 11.70
C GLU A 61 -37.72 -55.42 11.92
N ASN A 62 -37.30 -55.65 13.17
CA ASN A 62 -36.20 -56.55 13.56
C ASN A 62 -34.83 -56.15 13.02
N ILE A 63 -34.61 -54.87 12.75
CA ILE A 63 -33.28 -54.32 12.43
C ILE A 63 -32.57 -54.01 13.75
N PRO A 64 -31.29 -54.42 13.95
CA PRO A 64 -30.53 -54.06 15.13
C PRO A 64 -30.56 -52.56 15.35
N THR A 65 -30.75 -52.10 16.56
CA THR A 65 -30.62 -50.69 16.92
C THR A 65 -29.32 -50.43 17.65
N THR A 66 -28.67 -51.44 18.23
CA THR A 66 -27.37 -51.32 18.89
C THR A 66 -26.49 -52.54 18.56
N GLY A 67 -25.18 -52.46 18.80
CA GLY A 67 -24.32 -53.63 18.68
C GLY A 67 -22.83 -53.35 18.65
N THR A 68 -22.04 -54.39 18.44
CA THR A 68 -20.62 -54.30 18.07
C THR A 68 -20.42 -55.02 16.76
N ILE A 69 -19.55 -54.50 15.89
CA ILE A 69 -19.19 -55.15 14.62
C ILE A 69 -17.73 -55.57 14.72
N THR A 70 -17.48 -56.85 14.49
CA THR A 70 -16.16 -57.48 14.55
C THR A 70 -15.59 -57.78 13.17
N THR A 71 -16.45 -57.94 12.15
CA THR A 71 -16.04 -58.21 10.77
C THR A 71 -17.13 -57.70 9.80
N ILE A 72 -16.74 -57.14 8.66
CA ILE A 72 -17.64 -56.75 7.57
C ILE A 72 -17.18 -57.47 6.30
N SER A 73 -18.13 -57.97 5.51
CA SER A 73 -17.85 -58.62 4.24
C SER A 73 -18.75 -58.08 3.14
N TYR A 74 -18.17 -57.75 1.99
CA TYR A 74 -18.88 -57.32 0.80
C TYR A 74 -18.77 -58.39 -0.30
N GLY A 75 -19.81 -58.53 -1.12
CA GLY A 75 -19.78 -59.44 -2.25
C GLY A 75 -20.88 -59.20 -3.28
N LEU A 76 -20.82 -59.98 -4.36
CA LEU A 76 -21.75 -59.90 -5.48
C LEU A 76 -22.21 -61.30 -5.87
N SER A 77 -23.51 -61.46 -6.13
CA SER A 77 -24.10 -62.71 -6.62
C SER A 77 -23.71 -63.95 -5.78
N GLY A 78 -23.71 -63.78 -4.45
CA GLY A 78 -23.37 -64.84 -3.49
C GLY A 78 -21.87 -65.17 -3.36
N THR A 79 -20.99 -64.39 -3.99
CA THR A 79 -19.53 -64.52 -3.83
C THR A 79 -18.99 -63.37 -2.99
N THR A 80 -18.36 -63.67 -1.85
CA THR A 80 -17.65 -62.66 -1.06
C THR A 80 -16.42 -62.18 -1.82
N LEU A 81 -16.34 -60.88 -2.06
CA LEU A 81 -15.23 -60.22 -2.75
C LEU A 81 -14.21 -59.67 -1.75
N PHE A 82 -14.66 -59.17 -0.61
CA PHE A 82 -13.81 -58.58 0.42
C PHE A 82 -14.32 -58.87 1.84
N THR A 83 -13.39 -58.97 2.81
CA THR A 83 -13.67 -59.12 4.24
C THR A 83 -12.70 -58.28 5.07
N ALA A 84 -13.21 -57.32 5.85
CA ALA A 84 -12.49 -56.61 6.89
C ALA A 84 -12.75 -57.26 8.25
N SER A 85 -11.72 -57.53 9.05
CA SER A 85 -11.82 -58.25 10.33
C SER A 85 -11.05 -57.53 11.45
N ASN A 86 -11.33 -57.89 12.71
CA ASN A 86 -10.84 -57.18 13.91
C ASN A 86 -11.34 -55.74 14.03
N LEU A 87 -12.55 -55.48 13.53
CA LEU A 87 -13.23 -54.22 13.73
C LEU A 87 -13.57 -54.12 15.22
N ALA A 88 -13.16 -53.04 15.88
CA ALA A 88 -13.50 -52.77 17.29
C ALA A 88 -14.62 -51.71 17.33
N MET A 89 -15.68 -51.93 16.55
CA MET A 89 -16.72 -50.94 16.33
C MET A 89 -17.90 -51.18 17.28
N SER A 90 -18.35 -50.13 17.95
CA SER A 90 -19.54 -50.12 18.80
C SER A 90 -20.58 -49.20 18.16
N VAL A 91 -21.75 -49.73 17.80
CA VAL A 91 -22.82 -48.98 17.12
C VAL A 91 -23.95 -48.70 18.12
N PRO A 92 -24.11 -47.46 18.60
CA PRO A 92 -25.17 -47.11 19.56
C PRO A 92 -26.55 -46.94 18.90
N THR A 93 -26.61 -46.63 17.60
CA THR A 93 -27.83 -46.59 16.75
C THR A 93 -27.48 -47.00 15.32
N PHE A 94 -28.04 -48.11 14.80
CA PHE A 94 -27.66 -48.70 13.50
C PHE A 94 -28.20 -47.97 12.25
N THR A 95 -28.91 -46.85 12.45
CA THR A 95 -29.74 -46.20 11.43
C THR A 95 -29.00 -45.36 10.38
N GLN A 96 -27.65 -45.38 10.32
CA GLN A 96 -26.87 -44.45 9.49
C GLN A 96 -25.78 -45.09 8.60
N PHE A 97 -25.69 -46.42 8.49
CA PHE A 97 -24.49 -47.07 7.96
C PHE A 97 -24.46 -47.39 6.44
N VAL A 98 -25.32 -46.83 5.59
CA VAL A 98 -25.31 -47.19 4.16
C VAL A 98 -25.62 -46.00 3.23
N GLN A 99 -24.57 -45.30 2.78
CA GLN A 99 -24.46 -44.55 1.52
C GLN A 99 -22.94 -44.52 1.20
N GLY A 100 -22.37 -44.73 0.02
CA GLY A 100 -22.77 -45.13 -1.33
C GLY A 100 -21.46 -45.39 -2.13
N ASP A 101 -21.57 -46.17 -3.21
CA ASP A 101 -20.68 -46.38 -4.38
C ASP A 101 -19.13 -46.49 -4.26
N ASN A 102 -18.61 -47.63 -4.76
CA ASN A 102 -17.20 -47.94 -5.09
C ASN A 102 -16.15 -47.83 -3.96
N LEU A 103 -16.32 -48.60 -2.88
CA LEU A 103 -15.26 -48.83 -1.89
C LEU A 103 -14.10 -49.68 -2.46
N GLN A 104 -13.14 -49.01 -3.12
CA GLN A 104 -11.77 -49.52 -3.30
C GLN A 104 -10.81 -48.99 -2.22
N GLY A 105 -11.30 -48.57 -1.05
CA GLY A 105 -10.44 -48.24 0.09
C GLY A 105 -11.06 -48.41 1.47
N LEU A 106 -10.28 -48.00 2.46
CA LEU A 106 -10.44 -48.25 3.89
C LEU A 106 -11.61 -47.43 4.44
N PHE A 107 -12.64 -48.11 4.92
CA PHE A 107 -13.68 -47.50 5.74
C PHE A 107 -13.19 -47.38 7.19
N MET A 108 -13.02 -46.16 7.70
CA MET A 108 -12.61 -45.90 9.09
C MET A 108 -13.56 -44.90 9.75
N ALA A 109 -14.11 -45.29 10.90
CA ALA A 109 -15.11 -44.51 11.63
C ALA A 109 -14.75 -44.54 13.12
N VAL A 110 -14.61 -43.37 13.73
CA VAL A 110 -14.27 -43.21 15.15
C VAL A 110 -15.55 -42.88 15.97
N LEU A 111 -15.46 -42.73 17.29
CA LEU A 111 -16.63 -42.50 18.17
C LEU A 111 -16.54 -41.08 18.72
N ALA A 112 -17.64 -40.52 19.22
CA ALA A 112 -17.64 -39.19 19.84
C ALA A 112 -16.42 -38.90 20.74
N GLY A 113 -15.70 -37.82 20.42
CA GLY A 113 -14.45 -37.36 21.01
C GLY A 113 -13.53 -36.78 19.94
N ASN A 114 -12.50 -36.04 20.36
CA ASN A 114 -11.51 -35.47 19.44
C ASN A 114 -10.53 -36.57 19.00
N ASP A 115 -10.54 -36.92 17.72
CA ASP A 115 -9.86 -38.08 17.17
C ASP A 115 -8.84 -37.72 16.07
N GLY A 116 -7.93 -38.66 15.82
CA GLY A 116 -6.99 -38.61 14.70
C GLY A 116 -7.32 -39.72 13.71
N VAL A 117 -7.74 -39.35 12.51
CA VAL A 117 -8.19 -40.28 11.45
C VAL A 117 -7.22 -40.16 10.28
N THR A 118 -6.60 -41.27 9.87
CA THR A 118 -5.66 -41.30 8.74
C THR A 118 -5.97 -42.45 7.81
N GLY A 119 -6.21 -42.11 6.54
CA GLY A 119 -6.40 -43.02 5.43
C GLY A 119 -5.15 -43.82 5.09
N SER A 120 -5.32 -44.70 4.10
CA SER A 120 -4.29 -45.43 3.40
C SER A 120 -3.70 -44.58 2.25
N ASN A 121 -3.26 -45.21 1.16
CA ASN A 121 -2.77 -44.50 -0.04
C ASN A 121 -3.68 -44.81 -1.26
N GLY A 122 -4.94 -45.19 -1.03
CA GLY A 122 -5.92 -45.36 -2.09
C GLY A 122 -7.27 -44.82 -1.63
N ASP A 123 -8.24 -44.80 -2.53
CA ASP A 123 -9.54 -44.13 -2.38
C ASP A 123 -10.33 -44.54 -1.10
N ASP A 124 -10.26 -43.73 -0.06
CA ASP A 124 -10.78 -44.01 1.28
C ASP A 124 -12.11 -43.30 1.59
N VAL A 125 -12.82 -43.79 2.61
CA VAL A 125 -14.01 -43.11 3.17
C VAL A 125 -13.85 -43.01 4.68
N LEU A 126 -13.74 -41.78 5.19
CA LEU A 126 -13.38 -41.45 6.57
C LEU A 126 -14.49 -40.64 7.26
N PHE A 127 -14.80 -40.98 8.52
CA PHE A 127 -15.79 -40.27 9.35
C PHE A 127 -15.23 -39.94 10.74
N GLY A 128 -15.30 -38.66 11.14
CA GLY A 128 -14.98 -38.15 12.48
C GLY A 128 -16.15 -38.22 13.47
N PHE A 129 -17.36 -37.91 12.98
CA PHE A 129 -18.63 -37.80 13.71
C PHE A 129 -18.75 -36.61 14.65
N GLY A 130 -18.04 -36.60 15.77
CA GLY A 130 -18.33 -35.61 16.80
C GLY A 130 -17.16 -35.39 17.74
N GLY A 131 -16.76 -34.15 17.96
CA GLY A 131 -15.48 -33.77 18.56
C GLY A 131 -14.63 -33.03 17.54
N ASP A 132 -13.55 -32.38 18.01
CA ASP A 132 -12.65 -31.65 17.10
C ASP A 132 -11.62 -32.64 16.52
N ASP A 133 -11.79 -33.05 15.27
CA ASP A 133 -11.07 -34.15 14.64
C ASP A 133 -9.94 -33.69 13.72
N ALA A 134 -8.88 -34.50 13.63
CA ALA A 134 -7.79 -34.31 12.67
C ALA A 134 -7.80 -35.45 11.65
N MET A 135 -8.23 -35.16 10.43
CA MET A 135 -8.44 -36.14 9.35
C MET A 135 -7.45 -35.97 8.20
N ASN A 136 -6.98 -37.09 7.65
CA ASN A 136 -6.00 -37.11 6.56
C ASN A 136 -6.30 -38.26 5.58
N GLY A 137 -6.57 -37.95 4.31
CA GLY A 137 -6.80 -38.93 3.22
C GLY A 137 -5.52 -39.59 2.69
N ASN A 138 -4.49 -38.76 2.44
CA ASN A 138 -3.18 -39.07 1.85
C ASN A 138 -3.19 -39.17 0.32
N GLN A 139 -3.31 -40.37 -0.25
CA GLN A 139 -3.28 -40.55 -1.70
C GLN A 139 -4.55 -41.28 -2.09
N GLY A 140 -5.12 -40.94 -3.24
CA GLY A 140 -6.36 -41.55 -3.69
C GLY A 140 -7.44 -40.49 -3.77
N ASN A 141 -8.59 -40.87 -4.31
CA ASN A 141 -9.76 -40.00 -4.36
C ASN A 141 -10.62 -40.30 -3.14
N ASP A 142 -10.51 -39.48 -2.11
CA ASP A 142 -11.00 -39.78 -0.77
C ASP A 142 -12.31 -39.05 -0.46
N TRP A 143 -13.12 -39.62 0.43
CA TRP A 143 -14.30 -38.97 1.01
C TRP A 143 -14.09 -38.77 2.51
N LEU A 144 -14.03 -37.53 2.97
CA LEU A 144 -13.76 -37.18 4.37
C LEU A 144 -14.93 -36.39 4.96
N TYR A 145 -15.49 -36.89 6.06
CA TYR A 145 -16.60 -36.25 6.78
C TYR A 145 -16.20 -35.97 8.24
N GLY A 146 -16.07 -34.69 8.60
CA GLY A 146 -15.76 -34.21 9.94
C GLY A 146 -16.88 -34.53 10.93
N GLY A 147 -18.01 -33.84 10.81
CA GLY A 147 -19.19 -34.05 11.63
C GLY A 147 -19.50 -32.85 12.52
N ASP A 148 -19.68 -33.05 13.83
CA ASP A 148 -19.84 -31.96 14.79
C ASP A 148 -18.48 -31.64 15.44
N GLY A 149 -18.04 -30.40 15.51
CA GLY A 149 -16.77 -29.99 16.14
C GLY A 149 -15.94 -29.11 15.23
N ASP A 150 -14.85 -28.53 15.73
CA ASP A 150 -13.93 -27.74 14.89
C ASP A 150 -12.88 -28.68 14.25
N ASP A 151 -13.12 -29.13 13.03
CA ASP A 151 -12.35 -30.20 12.37
C ASP A 151 -11.21 -29.67 11.48
N ALA A 152 -10.13 -30.45 11.37
CA ALA A 152 -9.03 -30.21 10.45
C ALA A 152 -8.94 -31.35 9.42
N ILE A 153 -9.33 -31.09 8.17
CA ILE A 153 -9.51 -32.09 7.12
C ILE A 153 -8.53 -31.86 5.98
N LEU A 154 -7.66 -32.84 5.72
CA LEU A 154 -6.64 -32.80 4.66
C LEU A 154 -6.85 -33.94 3.64
N GLY A 155 -7.17 -33.62 2.39
CA GLY A 155 -7.29 -34.60 1.29
C GLY A 155 -5.92 -35.12 0.84
N TRP A 156 -5.00 -34.18 0.60
CA TRP A 156 -3.64 -34.33 0.07
C TRP A 156 -3.55 -34.53 -1.43
N THR A 157 -3.59 -35.75 -1.96
CA THR A 157 -3.38 -35.97 -3.40
C THR A 157 -4.44 -36.89 -3.98
N GLY A 158 -5.06 -36.45 -5.07
CA GLY A 158 -6.18 -37.13 -5.71
C GLY A 158 -7.34 -36.15 -5.83
N ASP A 159 -8.46 -36.58 -6.44
CA ASP A 159 -9.66 -35.75 -6.50
C ASP A 159 -10.55 -36.11 -5.30
N ASP A 160 -10.49 -35.28 -4.26
CA ASP A 160 -11.07 -35.57 -2.95
C ASP A 160 -12.41 -34.85 -2.71
N HIS A 161 -13.28 -35.44 -1.88
CA HIS A 161 -14.52 -34.84 -1.39
C HIS A 161 -14.42 -34.63 0.13
N LEU A 162 -14.42 -33.36 0.56
CA LEU A 162 -14.27 -32.98 1.97
C LEU A 162 -15.54 -32.30 2.47
N TYR A 163 -16.04 -32.75 3.61
CA TYR A 163 -17.20 -32.19 4.31
C TYR A 163 -16.84 -31.91 5.77
N GLY A 164 -16.85 -30.64 6.18
CA GLY A 164 -16.60 -30.18 7.54
C GLY A 164 -17.74 -30.59 8.47
N GLY A 165 -18.85 -29.90 8.41
CA GLY A 165 -20.08 -30.22 9.12
C GLY A 165 -20.58 -29.06 9.96
N ASN A 166 -20.68 -29.25 11.28
CA ASN A 166 -21.02 -28.18 12.21
C ASN A 166 -19.76 -27.81 13.01
N GLY A 167 -19.36 -26.56 13.02
CA GLY A 167 -18.15 -26.10 13.71
C GLY A 167 -17.35 -25.18 12.81
N ASN A 168 -16.17 -24.76 13.27
CA ASN A 168 -15.26 -23.94 12.47
C ASN A 168 -14.16 -24.83 11.92
N ASP A 169 -14.35 -25.29 10.70
CA ASP A 169 -13.55 -26.33 10.08
C ASP A 169 -12.43 -25.74 9.23
N VAL A 170 -11.33 -26.49 9.07
CA VAL A 170 -10.22 -26.17 8.18
C VAL A 170 -10.08 -27.28 7.13
N LEU A 171 -10.41 -26.96 5.89
CA LEU A 171 -10.42 -27.89 4.76
C LEU A 171 -9.28 -27.56 3.80
N SER A 172 -8.50 -28.56 3.41
CA SER A 172 -7.49 -28.46 2.36
C SER A 172 -7.53 -29.69 1.47
N GLY A 173 -8.02 -29.52 0.24
CA GLY A 173 -8.01 -30.58 -0.78
C GLY A 173 -6.59 -31.01 -1.14
N GLY A 174 -5.71 -30.05 -1.43
CA GLY A 174 -4.30 -30.32 -1.71
C GLY A 174 -4.02 -30.27 -3.20
N THR A 175 -3.63 -31.40 -3.80
CA THR A 175 -3.43 -31.50 -5.25
C THR A 175 -4.48 -32.40 -5.87
N GLY A 176 -5.20 -31.88 -6.84
CA GLY A 176 -6.32 -32.59 -7.45
C GLY A 176 -7.33 -31.59 -7.96
N ALA A 177 -8.47 -32.08 -8.41
CA ALA A 177 -9.68 -31.26 -8.48
C ALA A 177 -10.59 -31.67 -7.33
N ASP A 178 -10.50 -30.94 -6.22
CA ASP A 178 -11.16 -31.30 -4.98
C ASP A 178 -12.52 -30.61 -4.83
N GLU A 179 -13.47 -31.24 -4.14
CA GLU A 179 -14.76 -30.66 -3.76
C GLU A 179 -14.81 -30.47 -2.24
N MET A 180 -15.03 -29.23 -1.78
CA MET A 180 -15.02 -28.89 -0.36
C MET A 180 -16.32 -28.20 0.07
N TYR A 181 -16.87 -28.67 1.19
CA TYR A 181 -18.07 -28.16 1.85
C TYR A 181 -17.76 -28.00 3.35
N GLY A 182 -17.68 -26.77 3.84
CA GLY A 182 -17.40 -26.43 5.24
C GLY A 182 -18.63 -26.69 6.09
N GLY A 183 -19.77 -26.09 5.73
CA GLY A 183 -21.02 -26.30 6.43
C GLY A 183 -21.29 -25.20 7.44
N ALA A 184 -21.86 -25.53 8.59
CA ALA A 184 -22.29 -24.53 9.56
C ALA A 184 -21.17 -24.11 10.52
N GLY A 185 -20.70 -22.88 10.36
CA GLY A 185 -19.75 -22.21 11.26
C GLY A 185 -18.86 -21.30 10.43
N ASN A 186 -17.72 -20.89 10.98
CA ASN A 186 -16.77 -20.04 10.26
C ASN A 186 -15.59 -20.89 9.76
N ASP A 187 -15.67 -21.33 8.52
CA ASP A 187 -14.78 -22.32 7.94
C ASP A 187 -13.63 -21.69 7.14
N VAL A 188 -12.56 -22.46 6.95
CA VAL A 188 -11.38 -22.07 6.17
C VAL A 188 -11.11 -23.09 5.07
N TYR A 189 -11.14 -22.64 3.82
CA TYR A 189 -10.92 -23.44 2.62
C TYR A 189 -9.58 -23.07 1.97
N ALA A 190 -8.61 -23.98 1.97
CA ALA A 190 -7.38 -23.82 1.22
C ALA A 190 -7.56 -24.37 -0.20
N VAL A 191 -7.66 -23.46 -1.19
CA VAL A 191 -7.99 -23.81 -2.58
C VAL A 191 -6.76 -23.80 -3.49
N GLY A 192 -6.67 -24.85 -4.29
CA GLY A 192 -5.71 -25.10 -5.37
C GLY A 192 -6.37 -25.11 -6.76
N LEU A 193 -5.53 -25.27 -7.78
CA LEU A 193 -5.97 -25.26 -9.18
C LEU A 193 -6.88 -26.45 -9.50
N GLY A 194 -8.17 -26.17 -9.70
CA GLY A 194 -9.16 -27.18 -10.11
C GLY A 194 -10.24 -27.42 -9.06
N ASP A 195 -10.06 -26.89 -7.86
CA ASP A 195 -10.96 -27.12 -6.74
C ASP A 195 -12.30 -26.39 -6.88
N PHE A 196 -13.32 -26.96 -6.27
CA PHE A 196 -14.66 -26.43 -6.13
C PHE A 196 -15.00 -26.30 -4.65
N VAL A 197 -15.39 -25.09 -4.24
CA VAL A 197 -15.88 -24.82 -2.89
C VAL A 197 -17.35 -24.45 -2.95
N TYR A 198 -18.11 -24.88 -1.94
CA TYR A 198 -19.54 -24.67 -1.86
C TYR A 198 -19.91 -24.12 -0.48
N GLU A 199 -20.68 -23.04 -0.48
CA GLU A 199 -21.12 -22.40 0.75
C GLU A 199 -22.60 -22.03 0.65
N ASP A 200 -23.31 -22.29 1.73
CA ASP A 200 -24.75 -22.07 1.84
C ASP A 200 -25.03 -20.77 2.59
N ALA A 201 -26.13 -20.09 2.23
CA ALA A 201 -26.40 -18.79 2.82
C ALA A 201 -26.67 -18.86 4.34
N ASN A 202 -26.04 -17.98 5.11
CA ASN A 202 -26.19 -17.84 6.57
C ASN A 202 -25.62 -19.00 7.40
N GLN A 203 -24.55 -19.65 6.93
CA GLN A 203 -23.88 -20.72 7.67
C GLN A 203 -22.68 -20.23 8.51
N GLY A 204 -22.06 -19.11 8.15
CA GLY A 204 -21.22 -18.35 9.06
C GLY A 204 -20.52 -17.20 8.36
N THR A 205 -19.22 -17.05 8.62
CA THR A 205 -18.32 -16.11 7.93
C THR A 205 -17.09 -16.89 7.50
N ASP A 206 -17.04 -17.18 6.21
CA ASP A 206 -16.19 -18.24 5.68
C ASP A 206 -15.03 -17.67 4.86
N LYS A 207 -13.87 -18.32 4.98
CA LYS A 207 -12.60 -17.83 4.44
C LYS A 207 -12.03 -18.75 3.38
N VAL A 208 -11.64 -18.17 2.25
CA VAL A 208 -10.84 -18.86 1.24
C VAL A 208 -9.38 -18.41 1.31
N LEU A 209 -8.47 -19.37 1.47
CA LEU A 209 -7.03 -19.21 1.31
C LEU A 209 -6.66 -19.60 -0.13
N ALA A 210 -6.51 -18.60 -1.00
CA ALA A 210 -6.30 -18.82 -2.42
C ALA A 210 -4.81 -18.90 -2.79
N SER A 211 -4.42 -19.99 -3.43
CA SER A 211 -3.12 -20.17 -4.07
C SER A 211 -3.22 -20.10 -5.61
N ILE A 212 -4.28 -19.46 -6.12
CA ILE A 212 -4.66 -19.39 -7.52
C ILE A 212 -4.69 -17.94 -7.98
N GLU A 213 -4.04 -17.65 -9.11
CA GLU A 213 -3.99 -16.30 -9.68
C GLU A 213 -5.38 -15.88 -10.20
N GLY A 214 -5.85 -14.71 -9.75
CA GLY A 214 -7.12 -14.14 -10.18
C GLY A 214 -8.35 -14.83 -9.58
N TYR A 215 -8.19 -15.47 -8.42
CA TYR A 215 -9.30 -16.12 -7.73
C TYR A 215 -10.41 -15.12 -7.42
N THR A 216 -11.65 -15.54 -7.66
CA THR A 216 -12.86 -14.77 -7.37
C THR A 216 -13.65 -15.50 -6.31
N LEU A 217 -13.98 -14.83 -5.20
CA LEU A 217 -14.89 -15.38 -4.20
C LEU A 217 -16.23 -15.75 -4.84
N LEU A 218 -16.69 -16.96 -4.53
CA LEU A 218 -18.02 -17.42 -4.91
C LEU A 218 -19.07 -16.75 -4.03
N THR A 219 -20.34 -16.95 -4.35
CA THR A 219 -21.45 -16.41 -3.54
C THR A 219 -21.43 -17.04 -2.14
N ASN A 220 -21.87 -16.29 -1.14
CA ASN A 220 -21.91 -16.69 0.29
C ASN A 220 -20.55 -16.82 0.99
N PHE A 221 -19.43 -16.50 0.32
CA PHE A 221 -18.15 -16.36 1.00
C PHE A 221 -17.88 -14.90 1.36
N GLU A 222 -17.28 -14.67 2.53
CA GLU A 222 -17.00 -13.34 3.06
C GLU A 222 -15.50 -13.00 3.01
N ASP A 223 -14.62 -13.95 3.31
CA ASP A 223 -13.20 -13.67 3.51
C ASP A 223 -12.33 -14.29 2.38
N LEU A 224 -11.38 -13.52 1.85
CA LEU A 224 -10.33 -13.98 0.93
C LEU A 224 -8.95 -13.66 1.50
N THR A 225 -8.02 -14.61 1.40
CA THR A 225 -6.60 -14.38 1.67
C THR A 225 -5.76 -14.92 0.54
N LEU A 226 -4.96 -14.06 -0.10
CA LEU A 226 -4.04 -14.45 -1.17
C LEU A 226 -2.76 -15.04 -0.55
N SER A 227 -2.32 -16.19 -1.05
CA SER A 227 -1.14 -16.88 -0.53
C SER A 227 0.02 -16.91 -1.50
N GLY A 228 1.23 -17.11 -0.97
CA GLY A 228 2.43 -17.33 -1.78
C GLY A 228 2.78 -16.12 -2.64
N THR A 229 2.70 -16.28 -3.95
CA THR A 229 3.09 -15.24 -4.93
C THR A 229 1.91 -14.75 -5.75
N ILE A 230 0.68 -14.99 -5.30
CA ILE A 230 -0.53 -14.59 -6.01
C ILE A 230 -0.64 -13.07 -6.00
N VAL A 231 -0.96 -12.49 -7.16
CA VAL A 231 -1.04 -11.04 -7.35
C VAL A 231 -2.49 -10.58 -7.33
N THR A 232 -3.39 -11.26 -8.04
CA THR A 232 -4.79 -10.81 -8.21
C THR A 232 -5.80 -11.60 -7.40
N GLY A 233 -6.79 -10.90 -6.84
CA GLY A 233 -7.91 -11.48 -6.08
C GLY A 233 -9.17 -10.61 -6.16
N TYR A 234 -10.34 -11.24 -6.19
CA TYR A 234 -11.62 -10.56 -6.35
C TYR A 234 -12.66 -11.01 -5.32
N GLY A 235 -13.39 -10.06 -4.76
CA GLY A 235 -14.58 -10.29 -3.97
C GLY A 235 -15.81 -10.65 -4.80
N ASN A 236 -16.97 -10.56 -4.18
CA ASN A 236 -18.27 -10.87 -4.74
C ASN A 236 -19.25 -9.69 -4.62
N ALA A 237 -20.51 -9.90 -4.24
CA ALA A 237 -21.53 -8.85 -4.15
C ALA A 237 -21.95 -8.55 -2.70
N VAL A 238 -21.37 -9.24 -1.72
CA VAL A 238 -21.54 -8.98 -0.29
C VAL A 238 -20.28 -8.32 0.26
N GLY A 239 -20.35 -7.72 1.45
CA GLY A 239 -19.16 -7.14 2.07
C GLY A 239 -18.12 -8.21 2.40
N ASN A 240 -16.96 -8.10 1.77
CA ASN A 240 -15.86 -9.04 1.89
C ASN A 240 -14.69 -8.50 2.73
N VAL A 241 -13.93 -9.38 3.37
CA VAL A 241 -12.59 -9.06 3.89
C VAL A 241 -11.55 -9.71 3.01
N ILE A 242 -10.79 -8.90 2.26
CA ILE A 242 -9.77 -9.38 1.33
C ILE A 242 -8.39 -9.00 1.85
N THR A 243 -7.56 -10.00 2.12
CA THR A 243 -6.17 -9.82 2.56
C THR A 243 -5.21 -10.25 1.45
N GLY A 244 -4.30 -9.35 1.07
CA GLY A 244 -3.19 -9.61 0.16
C GLY A 244 -2.08 -10.45 0.79
N ASN A 245 -0.89 -10.37 0.22
CA ASN A 245 0.33 -10.98 0.74
C ASN A 245 1.49 -9.96 0.69
N ALA A 246 2.75 -10.43 0.68
CA ALA A 246 3.91 -9.54 0.70
C ALA A 246 4.37 -9.09 -0.71
N VAL A 247 3.65 -9.45 -1.77
CA VAL A 247 3.91 -8.98 -3.14
C VAL A 247 2.92 -7.88 -3.50
N GLY A 248 3.29 -7.01 -4.44
CA GLY A 248 2.36 -6.01 -4.97
C GLY A 248 1.14 -6.68 -5.61
N ASN A 249 0.00 -6.54 -4.94
CA ASN A 249 -1.29 -7.14 -5.26
C ASN A 249 -2.18 -6.20 -6.06
N VAL A 250 -3.13 -6.77 -6.80
CA VAL A 250 -4.22 -6.04 -7.44
C VAL A 250 -5.53 -6.69 -7.02
N MET A 251 -6.28 -6.01 -6.14
CA MET A 251 -7.46 -6.56 -5.49
C MET A 251 -8.69 -5.69 -5.74
N GLU A 252 -9.84 -6.35 -5.87
CA GLU A 252 -11.12 -5.67 -6.09
C GLU A 252 -12.23 -6.28 -5.23
N GLY A 253 -12.88 -5.49 -4.37
CA GLY A 253 -14.01 -5.92 -3.52
C GLY A 253 -15.30 -6.16 -4.32
N ARG A 254 -15.49 -5.34 -5.36
CA ARG A 254 -16.61 -5.31 -6.33
C ARG A 254 -17.89 -4.71 -5.77
N GLY A 255 -18.62 -5.39 -4.92
CA GLY A 255 -19.89 -4.88 -4.44
C GLY A 255 -20.13 -5.31 -3.02
N GLY A 256 -20.68 -4.44 -2.18
CA GLY A 256 -20.78 -4.72 -0.75
C GLY A 256 -20.19 -3.56 0.03
N ASN A 257 -19.88 -3.76 1.30
CA ASN A 257 -19.01 -2.85 2.02
C ASN A 257 -17.78 -3.66 2.40
N ASP A 258 -16.73 -3.51 1.61
CA ASP A 258 -15.57 -4.38 1.63
C ASP A 258 -14.48 -3.83 2.55
N THR A 259 -13.58 -4.69 3.02
CA THR A 259 -12.36 -4.33 3.72
C THR A 259 -11.17 -4.97 3.03
N LEU A 260 -10.29 -4.17 2.44
CA LEU A 260 -9.11 -4.64 1.70
C LEU A 260 -7.83 -4.28 2.46
N TYR A 261 -6.95 -5.26 2.63
CA TYR A 261 -5.62 -5.12 3.24
C TYR A 261 -4.53 -5.54 2.25
N GLY A 262 -3.73 -4.60 1.75
CA GLY A 262 -2.60 -4.86 0.84
C GLY A 262 -1.44 -5.61 1.51
N LEU A 263 -1.03 -5.14 2.69
CA LEU A 263 0.07 -5.62 3.54
C LEU A 263 1.44 -5.04 3.17
N GLU A 264 2.35 -5.82 2.57
CA GLU A 264 3.65 -5.32 2.11
C GLU A 264 3.66 -5.37 0.59
N GLY A 265 4.30 -4.41 -0.07
CA GLY A 265 4.37 -4.37 -1.53
C GLY A 265 3.71 -3.10 -2.06
N ASN A 266 3.72 -2.97 -3.39
CA ASN A 266 3.05 -1.84 -4.04
C ASN A 266 1.72 -2.33 -4.57
N ASP A 267 0.66 -2.07 -3.83
CA ASP A 267 -0.65 -2.67 -4.04
C ASP A 267 -1.56 -1.74 -4.85
N THR A 268 -2.57 -2.33 -5.50
CA THR A 268 -3.68 -1.62 -6.11
C THR A 268 -4.98 -2.15 -5.53
N LEU A 269 -5.65 -1.30 -4.75
CA LEU A 269 -6.89 -1.63 -4.05
C LEU A 269 -8.05 -0.90 -4.73
N ILE A 270 -9.05 -1.68 -5.16
CA ILE A 270 -10.31 -1.20 -5.74
C ILE A 270 -11.43 -1.67 -4.81
N GLY A 271 -12.06 -0.77 -4.05
CA GLY A 271 -13.20 -1.13 -3.20
C GLY A 271 -14.35 -1.67 -4.05
N GLY A 272 -14.83 -0.84 -4.96
CA GLY A 272 -15.92 -1.17 -5.86
C GLY A 272 -17.16 -0.37 -5.48
N ALA A 273 -18.34 -0.96 -5.64
CA ALA A 273 -19.59 -0.35 -5.24
C ALA A 273 -19.84 -0.62 -3.76
N GLY A 274 -19.71 0.40 -2.93
CA GLY A 274 -19.79 0.18 -1.50
C GLY A 274 -19.47 1.41 -0.69
N ALA A 275 -19.48 1.25 0.63
CA ALA A 275 -18.66 2.07 1.50
C ALA A 275 -17.56 1.16 2.04
N ASP A 276 -16.41 1.22 1.38
CA ASP A 276 -15.33 0.26 1.57
C ASP A 276 -14.27 0.81 2.52
N THR A 277 -13.49 -0.08 3.14
CA THR A 277 -12.33 0.25 3.98
C THR A 277 -11.08 -0.28 3.30
N LEU A 278 -10.16 0.61 2.92
CA LEU A 278 -8.98 0.27 2.15
C LEU A 278 -7.73 0.61 2.95
N ALA A 279 -6.88 -0.39 3.18
CA ALA A 279 -5.60 -0.27 3.85
C ALA A 279 -4.50 -0.82 2.92
N GLY A 280 -3.63 0.06 2.42
CA GLY A 280 -2.53 -0.34 1.53
C GLY A 280 -1.46 -1.13 2.29
N GLY A 281 -1.06 -0.61 3.45
CA GLY A 281 0.01 -1.16 4.26
C GLY A 281 1.34 -0.47 3.99
N ALA A 282 2.38 -1.24 3.73
CA ALA A 282 3.74 -0.75 3.50
C ALA A 282 4.12 -0.86 2.03
N GLY A 283 4.53 0.25 1.44
CA GLY A 283 4.94 0.35 0.05
C GLY A 283 4.25 1.54 -0.61
N ALA A 284 4.37 1.64 -1.94
CA ALA A 284 3.73 2.70 -2.71
C ALA A 284 2.43 2.20 -3.31
N ASP A 285 1.32 2.47 -2.62
CA ASP A 285 0.01 1.88 -2.91
C ASP A 285 -0.89 2.77 -3.76
N THR A 286 -1.85 2.13 -4.43
CA THR A 286 -2.82 2.78 -5.31
C THR A 286 -4.24 2.45 -4.90
N PHE A 287 -4.97 3.43 -4.38
CA PHE A 287 -6.40 3.34 -4.13
C PHE A 287 -7.14 3.81 -5.38
N ARG A 288 -7.87 2.94 -6.08
CA ARG A 288 -8.38 3.23 -7.44
C ARG A 288 -9.88 2.98 -7.56
N GLY A 289 -10.58 3.90 -8.23
CA GLY A 289 -11.97 3.71 -8.60
C GLY A 289 -12.51 4.79 -9.54
N THR A 290 -13.79 4.69 -9.87
CA THR A 290 -14.60 5.81 -10.36
C THR A 290 -15.00 6.72 -9.20
N ALA A 291 -15.49 7.91 -9.53
CA ALA A 291 -16.07 8.85 -8.58
C ALA A 291 -17.27 8.28 -7.81
N ALA A 292 -17.98 7.32 -8.39
CA ALA A 292 -19.11 6.66 -7.75
C ALA A 292 -18.66 5.52 -6.83
N GLU A 293 -17.63 4.78 -7.23
CA GLU A 293 -17.06 3.68 -6.43
C GLU A 293 -16.37 4.24 -5.18
N LEU A 294 -15.54 5.28 -5.32
CA LEU A 294 -14.87 5.91 -4.17
C LEU A 294 -15.80 6.72 -3.26
N ASN A 295 -17.11 6.74 -3.48
CA ASN A 295 -18.03 7.53 -2.67
C ASN A 295 -18.51 6.74 -1.45
N GLY A 296 -18.05 7.14 -0.27
CA GLY A 296 -18.36 6.50 1.01
C GLY A 296 -17.16 5.76 1.60
N ASP A 297 -16.10 5.58 0.81
CA ASP A 297 -14.93 4.81 1.21
C ASP A 297 -14.11 5.47 2.31
N ALA A 298 -13.35 4.64 3.01
CA ALA A 298 -12.38 5.00 4.03
C ALA A 298 -11.01 4.45 3.64
N ILE A 299 -10.07 5.33 3.31
CA ILE A 299 -8.67 4.98 3.07
C ILE A 299 -7.92 5.24 4.37
N VAL A 300 -7.47 4.19 5.06
CA VAL A 300 -7.15 4.29 6.50
C VAL A 300 -5.68 4.53 6.82
N ASP A 301 -4.76 4.30 5.88
CA ASP A 301 -3.31 4.34 6.10
C ASP A 301 -2.53 5.09 5.01
N LEU A 302 -3.19 6.01 4.28
CA LEU A 302 -2.56 6.80 3.22
C LEU A 302 -1.26 7.48 3.71
N THR A 303 -0.16 7.21 3.02
CA THR A 303 1.18 7.75 3.21
C THR A 303 1.59 8.67 2.04
N ALA A 304 2.79 9.26 2.13
CA ALA A 304 3.33 10.11 1.06
C ALA A 304 3.72 9.34 -0.21
N GLU A 305 3.94 8.03 -0.10
CA GLU A 305 4.28 7.16 -1.24
C GLU A 305 3.02 6.70 -2.01
N ASP A 306 1.85 6.85 -1.38
CA ASP A 306 0.57 6.37 -1.92
C ASP A 306 -0.09 7.38 -2.84
N ARG A 307 -1.01 6.87 -3.66
CA ARG A 307 -1.87 7.67 -4.52
C ARG A 307 -3.31 7.18 -4.53
N ILE A 308 -4.21 8.12 -4.76
CA ILE A 308 -5.63 7.87 -4.99
C ILE A 308 -5.94 8.21 -6.45
N VAL A 309 -6.55 7.29 -7.19
CA VAL A 309 -6.81 7.43 -8.63
C VAL A 309 -8.31 7.40 -8.89
N ILE A 310 -8.84 8.52 -9.40
CA ILE A 310 -10.24 8.68 -9.80
C ILE A 310 -10.32 8.69 -11.33
N THR A 311 -10.91 7.66 -11.92
CA THR A 311 -10.73 7.36 -13.35
C THR A 311 -11.73 8.01 -14.31
N ASP A 312 -12.95 8.35 -13.85
CA ASP A 312 -14.06 8.82 -14.69
C ASP A 312 -14.33 10.32 -14.58
N VAL A 313 -13.38 11.07 -14.03
CA VAL A 313 -13.46 12.53 -13.87
C VAL A 313 -12.64 13.27 -14.93
N ASN A 314 -13.11 14.45 -15.31
CA ASN A 314 -12.32 15.36 -16.13
C ASN A 314 -11.46 16.25 -15.24
N ALA A 315 -10.14 16.05 -15.29
CA ALA A 315 -9.17 16.81 -14.51
C ALA A 315 -9.35 18.33 -14.62
N ALA A 316 -9.69 18.86 -15.80
CA ALA A 316 -9.82 20.30 -16.02
C ALA A 316 -10.94 20.95 -15.18
N ASN A 317 -11.92 20.17 -14.71
CA ASN A 317 -13.05 20.64 -13.92
C ASN A 317 -13.14 19.93 -12.56
N PHE A 318 -12.14 19.11 -12.21
CA PHE A 318 -12.17 18.40 -10.95
C PHE A 318 -11.78 19.37 -9.84
N THR A 319 -12.67 19.52 -8.87
CA THR A 319 -12.45 20.32 -7.68
C THR A 319 -12.85 19.50 -6.47
N PHE A 320 -12.08 19.59 -5.40
CA PHE A 320 -12.40 18.96 -4.14
C PHE A 320 -12.16 19.93 -2.97
N THR A 321 -12.73 19.61 -1.82
CA THR A 321 -12.52 20.30 -0.55
C THR A 321 -12.24 19.29 0.53
N ILE A 322 -11.33 19.60 1.44
CA ILE A 322 -11.06 18.77 2.62
C ILE A 322 -11.67 19.45 3.85
N THR A 323 -12.47 18.71 4.63
CA THR A 323 -13.00 19.16 5.93
C THR A 323 -12.78 18.07 6.96
N GLY A 324 -11.92 18.33 7.95
CA GLY A 324 -11.41 17.27 8.82
C GLY A 324 -10.60 16.27 7.99
N ASN A 325 -10.96 14.99 8.06
CA ASN A 325 -10.38 13.91 7.25
C ASN A 325 -11.25 13.55 6.03
N THR A 326 -12.31 14.31 5.74
CA THR A 326 -13.22 14.01 4.63
C THR A 326 -12.84 14.81 3.39
N VAL A 327 -12.60 14.12 2.28
CA VAL A 327 -12.42 14.70 0.95
C VAL A 327 -13.77 14.70 0.23
N THR A 328 -14.25 15.86 -0.18
CA THR A 328 -15.53 16.03 -0.89
C THR A 328 -15.30 16.57 -2.28
N TYR A 329 -15.92 15.97 -3.30
CA TYR A 329 -15.85 16.36 -4.71
C TYR A 329 -17.23 16.23 -5.37
N ALA A 330 -17.38 16.64 -6.62
CA ALA A 330 -18.68 16.67 -7.31
C ALA A 330 -19.35 15.28 -7.47
N GLY A 331 -18.59 14.19 -7.30
CA GLY A 331 -19.08 12.82 -7.39
C GLY A 331 -19.41 12.17 -6.04
N GLY A 332 -19.02 12.78 -4.91
CA GLY A 332 -19.18 12.15 -3.60
C GLY A 332 -18.16 12.62 -2.58
N SER A 333 -17.95 11.80 -1.56
CA SER A 333 -16.91 12.00 -0.56
C SER A 333 -16.32 10.68 -0.10
N PHE A 334 -15.02 10.66 0.18
CA PHE A 334 -14.37 9.60 0.94
C PHE A 334 -13.65 10.19 2.16
N THR A 335 -13.25 9.32 3.06
CA THR A 335 -12.51 9.67 4.27
C THR A 335 -11.10 9.14 4.21
N LEU A 336 -10.18 9.88 4.83
CA LEU A 336 -8.80 9.48 5.08
C LEU A 336 -8.62 9.06 6.54
N GLY A 337 -7.59 8.29 6.83
CA GLY A 337 -7.25 7.79 8.17
C GLY A 337 -7.25 8.88 9.25
N GLU A 338 -7.62 8.49 10.47
CA GLU A 338 -7.61 9.35 11.66
C GLU A 338 -6.20 9.93 11.86
N GLY A 339 -6.03 11.24 11.61
CA GLY A 339 -4.75 11.93 11.76
C GLY A 339 -4.09 12.43 10.48
N PHE A 340 -4.74 12.28 9.31
CA PHE A 340 -4.28 12.96 8.09
C PHE A 340 -4.16 14.47 8.32
N SER A 341 -2.94 15.00 8.20
CA SER A 341 -2.62 16.42 8.37
C SER A 341 -1.93 17.05 7.14
N GLY A 342 -1.87 16.33 6.02
CA GLY A 342 -1.25 16.78 4.78
C GLY A 342 -2.20 17.61 3.89
N THR A 343 -1.66 18.19 2.83
CA THR A 343 -2.46 18.72 1.71
C THR A 343 -2.64 17.59 0.69
N LEU A 344 -3.71 17.57 -0.09
CA LEU A 344 -3.78 16.71 -1.27
C LEU A 344 -3.51 17.57 -2.51
N VAL A 345 -2.71 17.05 -3.44
CA VAL A 345 -2.49 17.67 -4.75
C VAL A 345 -3.16 16.80 -5.81
N ALA A 346 -3.90 17.43 -6.72
CA ALA A 346 -4.61 16.76 -7.79
C ALA A 346 -3.89 16.95 -9.13
N THR A 347 -3.48 15.84 -9.76
CA THR A 347 -2.79 15.84 -11.05
C THR A 347 -3.62 15.10 -12.09
N ALA A 348 -3.62 15.58 -13.34
CA ALA A 348 -4.28 14.88 -14.44
C ALA A 348 -3.54 13.59 -14.81
N ILE A 349 -4.29 12.51 -15.10
CA ILE A 349 -3.71 11.23 -15.53
C ILE A 349 -3.79 11.08 -17.05
N GLU A 350 -2.74 10.56 -17.67
CA GLU A 350 -2.73 10.22 -19.10
C GLU A 350 -3.78 9.15 -19.41
N GLY A 351 -4.78 9.50 -20.24
CA GLY A 351 -5.94 8.64 -20.53
C GLY A 351 -7.26 9.08 -19.89
N GLY A 352 -7.25 10.13 -19.05
CA GLY A 352 -8.42 10.66 -18.36
C GLY A 352 -8.46 10.25 -16.88
N GLY A 353 -9.06 11.10 -16.04
CA GLY A 353 -9.05 10.94 -14.59
C GLY A 353 -8.14 11.93 -13.86
N VAL A 354 -8.10 11.79 -12.53
CA VAL A 354 -7.29 12.58 -11.61
C VAL A 354 -6.60 11.65 -10.63
N GLU A 355 -5.35 11.96 -10.33
CA GLU A 355 -4.57 11.37 -9.25
C GLU A 355 -4.51 12.36 -8.09
N LEU A 356 -4.84 11.93 -6.88
CA LEU A 356 -4.61 12.68 -5.67
C LEU A 356 -3.43 12.04 -4.95
N ARG A 357 -2.42 12.83 -4.64
CA ARG A 357 -1.33 12.42 -3.74
C ARG A 357 -1.42 13.22 -2.47
N ILE A 358 -0.88 12.67 -1.38
CA ILE A 358 -0.46 13.53 -0.28
C ILE A 358 0.56 14.48 -0.89
N GLY A 359 0.11 15.71 -1.09
CA GLY A 359 1.02 16.82 -1.03
C GLY A 359 1.61 16.72 0.36
N THR A 360 2.81 16.16 0.44
CA THR A 360 3.79 16.82 1.27
C THR A 360 3.59 18.30 0.92
N PRO A 361 3.43 19.26 1.88
CA PRO A 361 4.09 20.53 1.60
C PRO A 361 5.43 20.08 1.05
N PRO A 362 5.77 20.43 -0.21
CA PRO A 362 7.00 19.97 -0.86
C PRO A 362 8.02 19.85 0.24
N VAL A 363 8.60 18.64 0.43
CA VAL A 363 9.59 18.45 1.49
C VAL A 363 10.54 19.58 1.26
N HIS A 364 10.37 20.66 2.05
CA HIS A 364 11.13 21.86 1.88
C HIS A 364 12.52 21.27 1.93
N LEU A 365 13.23 21.29 0.81
CA LEU A 365 14.65 21.24 0.71
C LEU A 365 15.04 22.50 1.47
N ASN A 366 14.90 22.42 2.80
CA ASN A 366 14.85 23.54 3.69
C ASN A 366 16.18 24.24 3.50
N GLY A 367 16.15 25.43 2.90
CA GLY A 367 17.35 26.18 2.54
C GLY A 367 17.69 26.28 1.06
N GLN A 368 16.89 25.75 0.11
CA GLN A 368 17.04 26.14 -1.29
C GLN A 368 16.43 27.51 -1.54
N GLY A 369 17.30 28.52 -1.54
CA GLY A 369 16.95 29.88 -1.90
C GLY A 369 16.57 30.02 -3.38
N LEU A 370 15.87 31.11 -3.69
CA LEU A 370 15.66 31.58 -5.05
C LEU A 370 17.02 31.81 -5.70
N VAL A 371 17.16 31.35 -6.95
CA VAL A 371 18.44 31.32 -7.65
C VAL A 371 18.41 32.30 -8.81
N ASP A 372 19.51 33.02 -9.02
CA ASP A 372 19.72 33.87 -10.19
C ASP A 372 20.08 33.00 -11.40
N PHE A 373 19.13 32.79 -12.32
CA PHE A 373 19.36 31.96 -13.51
C PHE A 373 20.07 32.72 -14.64
N ASN A 374 20.17 34.05 -14.55
CA ASN A 374 20.60 34.91 -15.65
C ASN A 374 21.89 35.71 -15.35
N GLY A 375 22.36 35.69 -14.10
CA GLY A 375 23.61 36.27 -13.64
C GLY A 375 23.57 37.78 -13.41
N ASP A 376 22.39 38.37 -13.19
CA ASP A 376 22.24 39.80 -12.90
C ASP A 376 22.34 40.16 -11.40
N GLY A 377 22.51 39.15 -10.55
CA GLY A 377 22.62 39.26 -9.10
C GLY A 377 21.26 39.38 -8.41
N ILE A 378 20.16 39.14 -9.11
CA ILE A 378 18.81 39.14 -8.56
C ILE A 378 18.23 37.74 -8.70
N ALA A 379 17.62 37.24 -7.63
CA ALA A 379 17.05 35.92 -7.64
C ALA A 379 15.83 35.83 -8.57
N ASP A 380 15.77 34.75 -9.36
CA ASP A 380 14.71 34.47 -10.32
C ASP A 380 13.73 33.42 -9.78
N VAL A 381 12.56 33.33 -10.41
CA VAL A 381 11.57 32.29 -10.12
C VAL A 381 11.46 31.33 -11.29
N LEU A 382 11.48 30.03 -11.00
CA LEU A 382 11.14 28.99 -11.95
C LEU A 382 9.69 28.56 -11.73
N TRP A 383 8.89 28.58 -12.79
CA TRP A 383 7.49 28.17 -12.77
C TRP A 383 7.27 26.97 -13.68
N ARG A 384 6.38 26.05 -13.29
CA ARG A 384 5.94 24.94 -14.15
C ARG A 384 4.43 24.78 -14.07
N SER A 385 3.76 24.78 -15.21
CA SER A 385 2.33 24.47 -15.28
C SER A 385 2.02 23.00 -14.97
N ASP A 386 0.75 22.71 -14.67
CA ASP A 386 0.20 21.35 -14.57
C ASP A 386 0.36 20.51 -15.86
N THR A 387 0.64 21.18 -16.99
CA THR A 387 0.91 20.53 -18.29
C THR A 387 2.40 20.27 -18.52
N GLY A 388 3.25 20.57 -17.55
CA GLY A 388 4.70 20.36 -17.61
C GLY A 388 5.48 21.46 -18.32
N VAL A 389 4.82 22.53 -18.79
CA VAL A 389 5.49 23.69 -19.40
C VAL A 389 6.25 24.48 -18.33
N ILE A 390 7.55 24.66 -18.53
CA ILE A 390 8.43 25.46 -17.69
C ILE A 390 8.48 26.90 -18.17
N THR A 391 8.64 27.85 -17.26
CA THR A 391 8.88 29.26 -17.56
C THR A 391 9.74 29.87 -16.46
N THR A 392 10.70 30.71 -16.84
CA THR A 392 11.45 31.53 -15.89
C THR A 392 10.85 32.92 -15.79
N TRP A 393 10.83 33.45 -14.58
CA TRP A 393 10.40 34.80 -14.26
C TRP A 393 11.59 35.55 -13.70
N LEU A 394 12.09 36.50 -14.47
CA LEU A 394 13.34 37.17 -14.18
C LEU A 394 13.13 38.27 -13.16
N GLY A 395 13.82 38.20 -12.03
CA GLY A 395 13.76 39.17 -10.95
C GLY A 395 14.19 40.56 -11.42
N GLN A 396 13.63 41.61 -10.81
CA GLN A 396 13.95 43.00 -11.11
C GLN A 396 14.27 43.73 -9.81
N ALA A 397 15.12 44.76 -9.86
CA ALA A 397 15.57 45.50 -8.68
C ALA A 397 14.45 46.21 -7.89
N ASP A 398 13.22 46.27 -8.42
CA ASP A 398 12.04 46.75 -7.69
C ASP A 398 11.21 45.62 -7.04
N GLY A 399 11.74 44.40 -7.02
CA GLY A 399 11.10 43.18 -6.52
C GLY A 399 9.94 42.68 -7.39
N THR A 400 9.85 43.14 -8.65
CA THR A 400 8.92 42.59 -9.64
C THR A 400 9.59 41.56 -10.54
N PHE A 401 8.80 40.84 -11.35
CA PHE A 401 9.32 39.80 -12.24
C PHE A 401 8.91 40.06 -13.70
N ILE A 402 9.81 39.73 -14.63
CA ILE A 402 9.55 39.72 -16.07
C ILE A 402 9.33 38.29 -16.55
N ASP A 403 8.19 38.04 -17.21
CA ASP A 403 7.90 36.75 -17.84
C ASP A 403 8.86 36.46 -19.01
N ASN A 404 9.60 35.35 -18.90
CA ASN A 404 10.52 34.85 -19.93
C ASN A 404 9.97 33.65 -20.72
N SER A 405 8.65 33.40 -20.67
CA SER A 405 7.98 32.25 -21.32
C SER A 405 8.28 32.12 -22.81
N ALA A 406 8.51 33.24 -23.50
CA ALA A 406 8.89 33.25 -24.91
C ALA A 406 10.22 32.52 -25.19
N ASN A 407 11.10 32.41 -24.20
CA ASN A 407 12.41 31.78 -24.30
C ASN A 407 12.46 30.42 -23.57
N THR A 408 11.63 30.19 -22.55
CA THR A 408 11.68 28.98 -21.69
C THR A 408 10.49 28.02 -21.77
N GLY A 409 9.46 28.31 -22.59
CA GLY A 409 8.20 27.55 -22.73
C GLY A 409 8.30 26.10 -23.26
N GLN A 410 9.32 25.36 -22.87
CA GLN A 410 9.50 23.94 -23.14
C GLN A 410 8.66 23.12 -22.16
N ALA A 411 7.98 22.08 -22.67
CA ALA A 411 7.30 21.11 -21.83
C ALA A 411 8.28 20.01 -21.43
N ILE A 412 8.40 19.76 -20.12
CA ILE A 412 9.05 18.57 -19.57
C ILE A 412 7.97 17.55 -19.21
N PRO A 413 8.15 16.26 -19.54
CA PRO A 413 7.27 15.19 -19.08
C PRO A 413 7.01 15.24 -17.56
N LEU A 414 5.78 14.91 -17.15
CA LEU A 414 5.32 15.05 -15.76
C LEU A 414 6.04 14.09 -14.79
N ASP A 415 6.60 13.01 -15.30
CA ASP A 415 7.42 12.05 -14.55
C ASP A 415 8.82 12.58 -14.19
N TRP A 416 9.15 13.83 -14.52
CA TRP A 416 10.40 14.49 -14.10
C TRP A 416 10.15 15.50 -12.99
N ASN A 417 10.97 15.42 -11.96
CA ASN A 417 10.94 16.21 -10.74
C ASN A 417 12.24 17.01 -10.59
N ILE A 418 12.14 18.22 -10.07
CA ILE A 418 13.32 18.99 -9.65
C ILE A 418 13.80 18.39 -8.34
N VAL A 419 15.09 18.09 -8.24
CA VAL A 419 15.72 17.56 -7.03
C VAL A 419 16.77 18.51 -6.45
N GLY A 420 16.99 19.64 -7.12
CA GLY A 420 17.74 20.76 -6.56
C GLY A 420 18.06 21.86 -7.56
N THR A 421 18.52 22.99 -7.02
CA THR A 421 19.02 24.13 -7.78
C THR A 421 20.38 24.60 -7.22
N GLY A 422 21.17 25.29 -8.03
CA GLY A 422 22.47 25.85 -7.62
C GLY A 422 23.42 26.01 -8.80
N ASP A 423 24.58 26.62 -8.59
CA ASP A 423 25.62 26.74 -9.64
C ASP A 423 26.50 25.49 -9.67
N TYR A 424 26.06 24.45 -10.39
CA TYR A 424 26.75 23.17 -10.40
C TYR A 424 27.98 23.14 -11.34
N ASN A 425 28.18 24.18 -12.14
CA ASN A 425 29.23 24.22 -13.15
C ASN A 425 30.24 25.37 -12.94
N GLY A 426 29.98 26.26 -11.99
CA GLY A 426 30.86 27.35 -11.57
C GLY A 426 30.85 28.55 -12.50
N ASP A 427 29.80 28.73 -13.31
CA ASP A 427 29.67 29.86 -14.21
C ASP A 427 28.93 31.07 -13.62
N GLY A 428 28.54 30.96 -12.34
CA GLY A 428 27.82 31.97 -11.59
C GLY A 428 26.34 32.05 -11.95
N LEU A 429 25.82 31.09 -12.71
CA LEU A 429 24.40 31.00 -13.07
C LEU A 429 23.74 29.86 -12.32
N GLY A 430 22.48 30.07 -11.96
CA GLY A 430 21.64 29.01 -11.45
C GLY A 430 21.45 27.89 -12.47
N ASP A 431 21.67 26.66 -12.02
CA ASP A 431 21.34 25.45 -12.74
C ASP A 431 20.20 24.71 -12.03
N ILE A 432 19.59 23.76 -12.74
CA ILE A 432 18.53 22.91 -12.22
C ILE A 432 18.93 21.45 -12.34
N MET A 433 18.77 20.70 -11.26
CA MET A 433 18.91 19.25 -11.21
C MET A 433 17.54 18.58 -11.33
N TRP A 434 17.42 17.68 -12.29
CA TRP A 434 16.19 16.94 -12.59
C TRP A 434 16.37 15.45 -12.36
N ARG A 435 15.31 14.79 -11.89
CA ARG A 435 15.22 13.34 -11.76
C ARG A 435 13.86 12.82 -12.19
N SER A 436 13.85 11.80 -13.05
CA SER A 436 12.62 11.10 -13.43
C SER A 436 12.14 10.12 -12.34
N ASP A 437 10.88 9.72 -12.37
CA ASP A 437 10.32 8.62 -11.55
C ASP A 437 11.03 7.27 -11.81
N ALA A 438 11.66 7.10 -12.98
CA ALA A 438 12.49 5.95 -13.30
C ALA A 438 13.95 6.05 -12.76
N GLY A 439 14.26 7.10 -12.00
CA GLY A 439 15.57 7.36 -11.40
C GLY A 439 16.62 7.96 -12.35
N VAL A 440 16.27 8.30 -13.59
CA VAL A 440 17.16 8.98 -14.55
C VAL A 440 17.40 10.41 -14.12
N MET A 441 18.66 10.84 -14.09
CA MET A 441 19.06 12.21 -13.79
C MET A 441 19.29 13.03 -15.06
N THR A 442 19.05 14.33 -15.01
CA THR A 442 19.65 15.30 -15.94
C THR A 442 19.87 16.64 -15.27
N GLN A 443 20.73 17.45 -15.86
CA GLN A 443 21.00 18.81 -15.38
C GLN A 443 20.72 19.80 -16.49
N TRP A 444 20.11 20.91 -16.12
CA TRP A 444 19.77 22.02 -17.00
C TRP A 444 20.62 23.22 -16.60
N LEU A 445 21.56 23.59 -17.47
CA LEU A 445 22.53 24.65 -17.20
C LEU A 445 21.97 26.01 -17.55
N GLY A 446 21.99 26.95 -16.60
CA GLY A 446 21.53 28.33 -16.75
C GLY A 446 22.25 29.06 -17.90
N GLN A 447 21.55 30.00 -18.52
CA GLN A 447 22.08 30.85 -19.59
C GLN A 447 21.73 32.31 -19.28
N LEU A 448 22.56 33.25 -19.73
CA LEU A 448 22.39 34.69 -19.48
C LEU A 448 21.06 35.30 -19.95
N ASP A 449 20.28 34.59 -20.77
CA ASP A 449 18.93 35.00 -21.19
C ASP A 449 17.81 34.34 -20.36
N GLY A 450 18.18 33.68 -19.25
CA GLY A 450 17.28 32.93 -18.37
C GLY A 450 16.77 31.62 -18.98
N THR A 451 17.38 31.13 -20.07
CA THR A 451 17.10 29.80 -20.64
C THR A 451 18.00 28.72 -20.07
N PHE A 452 17.73 27.46 -20.43
CA PHE A 452 18.52 26.32 -19.98
C PHE A 452 19.07 25.50 -21.13
N ARG A 453 20.28 24.98 -20.93
CA ARG A 453 20.92 24.00 -21.82
C ARG A 453 21.03 22.66 -21.11
N ASP A 454 20.45 21.61 -21.71
CA ASP A 454 20.56 20.26 -21.21
C ASP A 454 22.02 19.75 -21.18
N ASN A 455 22.42 19.16 -20.05
CA ASN A 455 23.72 18.53 -19.81
C ASN A 455 23.61 17.00 -19.64
N PHE A 456 22.56 16.38 -20.16
CA PHE A 456 22.31 14.93 -20.08
C PHE A 456 23.51 14.04 -20.44
N ALA A 457 24.37 14.47 -21.37
CA ALA A 457 25.57 13.71 -21.74
C ALA A 457 26.57 13.51 -20.59
N LYS A 458 26.48 14.35 -19.54
CA LYS A 458 27.33 14.32 -18.34
C LYS A 458 26.63 13.72 -17.13
N THR A 459 25.32 13.95 -17.02
CA THR A 459 24.54 13.62 -15.81
C THR A 459 23.50 12.51 -16.02
N GLY A 460 23.29 12.05 -17.26
CA GLY A 460 22.31 11.04 -17.69
C GLY A 460 22.56 9.63 -17.17
N GLN A 461 22.61 9.47 -15.85
CA GLN A 461 22.77 8.22 -15.13
C GLN A 461 21.44 7.81 -14.49
N VAL A 462 21.24 6.51 -14.33
CA VAL A 462 20.08 5.95 -13.62
C VAL A 462 20.51 5.66 -12.19
N ILE A 463 19.90 6.35 -11.23
CA ILE A 463 20.14 6.17 -9.82
C ILE A 463 19.04 5.29 -9.23
N PRO A 464 19.39 4.23 -8.48
CA PRO A 464 18.40 3.38 -7.83
C PRO A 464 17.35 4.19 -7.07
N LEU A 465 16.09 3.76 -7.14
CA LEU A 465 14.96 4.50 -6.56
C LEU A 465 15.05 4.62 -5.04
N ASN A 466 15.77 3.70 -4.39
CA ASN A 466 16.00 3.70 -2.95
C ASN A 466 17.04 4.71 -2.46
N TRP A 467 17.38 5.70 -3.28
CA TRP A 467 18.28 6.81 -2.99
C TRP A 467 17.61 8.10 -3.44
N ASN A 468 17.68 9.14 -2.61
CA ASN A 468 17.03 10.43 -2.82
C ASN A 468 18.02 11.56 -2.57
N VAL A 469 17.94 12.64 -3.35
CA VAL A 469 18.65 13.89 -3.03
C VAL A 469 17.92 14.55 -1.87
N ILE A 470 18.65 14.93 -0.83
CA ILE A 470 18.12 15.53 0.40
C ILE A 470 18.73 16.90 0.71
N GLY A 471 19.66 17.38 -0.12
CA GLY A 471 20.32 18.65 0.05
C GLY A 471 21.20 19.00 -1.13
N THR A 472 21.42 20.30 -1.35
CA THR A 472 22.34 20.83 -2.36
C THR A 472 23.03 22.06 -1.81
N GLY A 473 24.26 22.30 -2.23
CA GLY A 473 25.06 23.37 -1.67
C GLY A 473 26.54 23.28 -1.96
N ASP A 474 27.31 24.34 -1.75
CA ASP A 474 28.78 24.28 -1.79
C ASP A 474 29.35 23.80 -0.44
N PHE A 475 29.25 22.49 -0.19
CA PHE A 475 29.66 21.90 1.09
C PHE A 475 31.18 21.82 1.27
N ASN A 476 31.93 21.97 0.18
CA ASN A 476 33.39 21.83 0.17
C ASN A 476 34.14 23.17 -0.06
N GLY A 477 33.43 24.25 -0.40
CA GLY A 477 33.93 25.60 -0.56
C GLY A 477 34.70 25.84 -1.86
N ASP A 478 34.43 25.04 -2.91
CA ASP A 478 35.08 25.20 -4.22
C ASP A 478 34.30 26.10 -5.18
N GLY A 479 33.18 26.64 -4.72
CA GLY A 479 32.27 27.50 -5.48
C GLY A 479 31.37 26.73 -6.44
N LEU A 480 31.29 25.40 -6.31
CA LEU A 480 30.40 24.56 -7.10
C LEU A 480 29.29 24.00 -6.20
N GLY A 481 28.08 23.94 -6.72
CA GLY A 481 27.00 23.20 -6.08
C GLY A 481 27.32 21.70 -6.04
N ASP A 482 27.12 21.12 -4.87
CA ASP A 482 27.20 19.70 -4.57
C ASP A 482 25.80 19.14 -4.27
N LEU A 483 25.67 17.82 -4.16
CA LEU A 483 24.42 17.13 -3.80
C LEU A 483 24.64 16.20 -2.62
N ILE A 484 23.70 16.14 -1.68
CA ILE A 484 23.63 15.13 -0.63
C ILE A 484 22.55 14.12 -0.98
N TRP A 485 22.94 12.86 -1.00
CA TRP A 485 22.07 11.72 -1.23
C TRP A 485 21.83 10.95 0.06
N ARG A 486 20.62 10.41 0.21
CA ARG A 486 20.26 9.50 1.29
C ARG A 486 19.49 8.30 0.75
N SER A 487 19.87 7.11 1.23
CA SER A 487 19.13 5.89 0.95
C SER A 487 17.95 5.67 1.90
N ASP A 488 17.00 4.82 1.51
CA ASP A 488 15.87 4.39 2.37
C ASP A 488 16.36 3.67 3.63
N ALA A 489 17.58 3.15 3.62
CA ALA A 489 18.24 2.55 4.78
C ALA A 489 18.89 3.62 5.70
N GLY A 490 18.83 4.90 5.36
CA GLY A 490 19.39 6.00 6.15
C GLY A 490 20.88 6.29 5.91
N VAL A 491 21.53 5.60 4.98
CA VAL A 491 22.93 5.90 4.61
C VAL A 491 22.96 7.16 3.74
N ILE A 492 23.84 8.12 4.07
CA ILE A 492 24.08 9.31 3.26
C ILE A 492 25.38 9.20 2.45
N THR A 493 25.43 9.89 1.32
CA THR A 493 26.65 10.14 0.55
C THR A 493 26.56 11.52 -0.10
N GLU A 494 27.70 12.08 -0.44
CA GLU A 494 27.79 13.38 -1.11
C GLU A 494 28.36 13.19 -2.51
N TRP A 495 27.84 13.99 -3.43
CA TRP A 495 28.26 14.08 -4.80
C TRP A 495 28.83 15.46 -5.06
N LEU A 496 30.15 15.52 -5.23
CA LEU A 496 30.89 16.75 -5.42
C LEU A 496 30.85 17.19 -6.88
N GLY A 497 30.52 18.46 -7.11
CA GLY A 497 30.45 19.09 -8.42
C GLY A 497 31.78 19.10 -9.17
N ASN A 498 31.72 19.28 -10.48
CA ASN A 498 32.88 19.55 -11.33
C ASN A 498 32.50 20.65 -12.32
N LEU A 499 33.49 21.40 -12.80
CA LEU A 499 33.31 22.51 -13.77
C LEU A 499 32.60 22.14 -15.09
N ASP A 500 32.38 20.86 -15.39
CA ASP A 500 31.60 20.42 -16.55
C ASP A 500 30.16 20.00 -16.19
N GLY A 501 29.72 20.28 -14.97
CA GLY A 501 28.41 19.94 -14.40
C GLY A 501 28.26 18.46 -14.02
N SER A 502 29.30 17.63 -14.16
CA SER A 502 29.27 16.25 -13.68
C SER A 502 29.60 16.14 -12.20
N PHE A 503 29.22 15.04 -11.56
CA PHE A 503 29.45 14.80 -10.13
C PHE A 503 30.42 13.64 -9.88
N ARG A 504 31.16 13.74 -8.78
CA ARG A 504 31.99 12.67 -8.24
C ARG A 504 31.48 12.26 -6.86
N ASP A 505 31.19 10.98 -6.70
CA ASP A 505 30.83 10.41 -5.40
C ASP A 505 31.96 10.54 -4.36
N ASN A 506 31.60 10.98 -3.16
CA ASN A 506 32.46 11.18 -1.98
C ASN A 506 32.10 10.20 -0.83
N PHE A 507 31.53 9.03 -1.15
CA PHE A 507 31.08 8.05 -0.15
C PHE A 507 32.13 7.69 0.92
N ALA A 508 33.41 7.67 0.56
CA ALA A 508 34.48 7.38 1.51
C ALA A 508 34.67 8.46 2.60
N GLY A 509 34.26 9.70 2.33
CA GLY A 509 34.31 10.83 3.26
C GLY A 509 33.00 11.06 4.02
N THR A 510 31.85 10.80 3.39
CA THR A 510 30.52 11.15 3.92
C THR A 510 29.62 9.98 4.26
N GLY A 511 30.04 8.73 3.95
CA GLY A 511 29.30 7.51 4.20
C GLY A 511 28.97 7.28 5.67
N GLN A 512 27.89 7.88 6.14
CA GLN A 512 27.38 7.81 7.51
C GLN A 512 25.96 7.29 7.49
N HIS A 513 25.57 6.59 8.56
CA HIS A 513 24.21 6.10 8.72
C HIS A 513 23.44 7.03 9.67
N ILE A 514 22.48 7.76 9.11
CA ILE A 514 21.62 8.68 9.84
C ILE A 514 20.28 8.00 10.11
N PRO A 515 19.85 7.86 11.37
CA PRO A 515 18.55 7.26 11.70
C PRO A 515 17.40 7.93 10.94
N LEU A 516 16.44 7.14 10.46
CA LEU A 516 15.35 7.61 9.59
C LEU A 516 14.46 8.67 10.23
N ASN A 517 14.43 8.74 11.56
CA ASN A 517 13.70 9.77 12.28
C ASN A 517 14.41 11.14 12.29
N TRP A 518 15.51 11.32 11.56
CA TRP A 518 16.19 12.59 11.35
C TRP A 518 16.13 13.05 9.89
N THR A 519 15.97 14.35 9.67
CA THR A 519 15.91 15.03 8.36
C THR A 519 16.79 16.27 8.35
N ILE A 520 17.22 16.72 7.17
CA ILE A 520 17.81 18.05 7.02
C ILE A 520 16.66 19.07 7.12
N ASP A 521 16.78 20.01 8.06
CA ASP A 521 15.82 21.07 8.37
C ASP A 521 16.34 22.44 7.94
N GLY A 522 17.59 22.57 7.47
CA GLY A 522 18.16 23.83 6.97
C GLY A 522 19.57 23.62 6.42
N MET A 523 19.96 24.44 5.45
CA MET A 523 21.31 24.45 4.85
C MET A 523 21.76 25.90 4.62
N GLY A 524 23.02 26.19 4.94
CA GLY A 524 23.60 27.52 4.72
C GLY A 524 24.91 27.71 5.50
N ASP A 525 25.66 28.77 5.18
CA ASP A 525 26.89 29.13 5.90
C ASP A 525 26.55 29.84 7.23
N PHE A 526 26.22 29.08 8.26
CA PHE A 526 25.79 29.62 9.56
C PHE A 526 26.94 30.24 10.35
N ASN A 527 28.18 29.88 10.02
CA ASN A 527 29.37 30.25 10.79
C ASN A 527 30.32 31.23 10.05
N GLY A 528 30.05 31.52 8.78
CA GLY A 528 30.75 32.49 7.94
C GLY A 528 32.11 32.02 7.44
N ASP A 529 32.35 30.71 7.37
CA ASP A 529 33.61 30.15 6.86
C ASP A 529 33.61 29.92 5.35
N GLY A 530 32.49 30.20 4.68
CA GLY A 530 32.28 30.03 3.25
C GLY A 530 31.95 28.60 2.86
N LEU A 531 31.66 27.72 3.82
CA LEU A 531 31.17 26.36 3.58
C LEU A 531 29.68 26.31 3.94
N GLU A 532 28.91 25.57 3.16
CA GLU A 532 27.54 25.28 3.58
C GLU A 532 27.50 24.26 4.72
N ASP A 533 26.80 24.61 5.78
CA ASP A 533 26.54 23.76 6.94
C ASP A 533 25.12 23.15 6.86
N LEU A 534 24.86 22.10 7.63
CA LEU A 534 23.55 21.43 7.69
C LEU A 534 22.94 21.54 9.08
N ILE A 535 21.64 21.77 9.14
CA ILE A 535 20.84 21.58 10.35
C ILE A 535 20.08 20.28 10.20
N TRP A 536 20.38 19.33 11.07
CA TRP A 536 19.64 18.09 11.22
C TRP A 536 18.59 18.24 12.31
N ARG A 537 17.39 17.68 12.07
CA ARG A 537 16.31 17.65 13.04
C ARG A 537 15.69 16.27 13.16
N SER A 538 15.35 15.87 14.38
CA SER A 538 14.58 14.67 14.65
C SER A 538 13.08 14.91 14.66
N ASP A 539 12.30 13.84 14.49
CA ASP A 539 10.85 13.77 14.71
C ASP A 539 10.39 14.30 16.09
N GLN A 540 11.26 14.23 17.10
CA GLN A 540 11.02 14.76 18.44
C GLN A 540 11.41 16.24 18.60
N GLY A 541 11.84 16.90 17.52
CA GLY A 541 12.21 18.31 17.49
C GLY A 541 13.62 18.62 18.00
N VAL A 542 14.46 17.61 18.27
CA VAL A 542 15.88 17.85 18.58
C VAL A 542 16.60 18.27 17.31
N ILE A 543 17.32 19.39 17.35
CA ILE A 543 18.16 19.89 16.26
C ILE A 543 19.65 19.71 16.59
N THR A 544 20.48 19.56 15.56
CA THR A 544 21.94 19.65 15.63
C THR A 544 22.51 20.21 14.34
N GLU A 545 23.55 21.01 14.45
CA GLU A 545 24.27 21.53 13.30
C GLU A 545 25.46 20.63 12.96
N TRP A 546 25.69 20.44 11.67
CA TRP A 546 26.78 19.70 11.08
C TRP A 546 27.59 20.66 10.22
N LEU A 547 28.81 20.94 10.66
CA LEU A 547 29.67 21.92 10.02
C LEU A 547 30.36 21.33 8.80
N GLY A 548 30.24 22.00 7.65
CA GLY A 548 30.93 21.66 6.41
C GLY A 548 32.45 21.62 6.60
N GLN A 549 33.15 20.83 5.81
CA GLN A 549 34.62 20.74 5.82
C GLN A 549 35.13 20.81 4.38
N ASN A 550 36.34 21.34 4.16
CA ASN A 550 36.94 21.48 2.82
C ASN A 550 37.12 20.17 2.02
N ASP A 551 36.86 19.01 2.61
CA ASP A 551 36.86 17.71 1.92
C ASP A 551 35.46 17.17 1.62
N GLY A 552 34.42 17.98 1.83
CA GLY A 552 33.00 17.64 1.71
C GLY A 552 32.46 16.80 2.88
N SER A 553 33.28 16.47 3.88
CA SER A 553 32.78 15.80 5.08
C SER A 553 32.07 16.78 6.02
N PHE A 554 31.25 16.25 6.93
CA PHE A 554 30.57 17.05 7.94
C PHE A 554 31.07 16.70 9.35
N LYS A 555 31.16 17.73 10.19
CA LYS A 555 31.51 17.58 11.60
C LYS A 555 30.32 17.94 12.48
N ASP A 556 29.83 16.97 13.23
CA ASP A 556 28.76 17.18 14.21
C ASP A 556 29.15 18.23 15.27
N ASN A 557 28.29 19.24 15.44
CA ASN A 557 28.40 20.32 16.41
C ASN A 557 27.30 20.24 17.49
N PHE A 558 26.77 19.04 17.77
CA PHE A 558 25.72 18.82 18.78
C PHE A 558 25.98 19.49 20.14
N ALA A 559 27.23 19.53 20.59
CA ALA A 559 27.57 20.17 21.87
C ALA A 559 27.38 21.70 21.88
N GLY A 560 27.40 22.35 20.71
CA GLY A 560 27.22 23.78 20.53
C GLY A 560 25.79 24.19 20.19
N THR A 561 25.10 23.40 19.35
CA THR A 561 23.79 23.76 18.77
C THR A 561 22.64 22.84 19.19
N GLY A 562 22.93 21.75 19.90
CA GLY A 562 21.95 20.77 20.34
C GLY A 562 20.87 21.37 21.22
N GLN A 563 19.66 21.52 20.67
CA GLN A 563 18.49 22.05 21.35
C GLN A 563 17.23 21.31 20.93
N THR A 564 16.17 21.39 21.74
CA THR A 564 14.85 20.83 21.38
C THR A 564 13.92 21.97 21.03
N ILE A 565 13.54 22.03 19.76
CA ILE A 565 12.57 22.98 19.24
C ILE A 565 11.20 22.33 19.27
N PRO A 566 10.15 22.99 19.80
CA PRO A 566 8.80 22.44 19.76
C PRO A 566 8.41 22.05 18.34
N THR A 567 7.81 20.87 18.18
CA THR A 567 7.45 20.29 16.87
C THR A 567 6.39 21.09 16.11
N ASN A 568 5.75 22.05 16.77
CA ASN A 568 4.83 23.00 16.14
C ASN A 568 5.53 24.20 15.48
N TRP A 569 6.86 24.18 15.39
CA TRP A 569 7.69 25.14 14.66
C TRP A 569 8.56 24.41 13.65
N GLN A 570 8.73 24.98 12.47
CA GLN A 570 9.57 24.46 11.39
C GLN A 570 10.43 25.58 10.82
N ILE A 571 11.62 25.24 10.33
CA ILE A 571 12.36 26.14 9.46
C ILE A 571 11.60 26.20 8.14
N VAL A 572 11.48 27.40 7.58
CA VAL A 572 10.83 27.61 6.29
C VAL A 572 11.75 28.30 5.29
N GLY A 573 12.77 29.01 5.76
CA GLY A 573 13.80 29.59 4.89
C GLY A 573 15.11 29.75 5.62
N VAL A 574 16.21 29.70 4.87
CA VAL A 574 17.56 30.01 5.32
C VAL A 574 18.16 31.00 4.34
N GLY A 575 18.76 32.08 4.84
CA GLY A 575 19.35 33.14 4.01
C GLY A 575 19.95 34.26 4.85
N ASP A 576 20.80 35.11 4.29
CA ASP A 576 21.36 36.27 4.97
C ASP A 576 20.37 37.44 4.93
N PHE A 577 19.40 37.46 5.84
CA PHE A 577 18.31 38.45 5.84
C PHE A 577 18.79 39.87 6.26
N ASN A 578 20.01 39.99 6.75
CA ASN A 578 20.52 41.22 7.35
C ASN A 578 21.85 41.73 6.74
N ALA A 579 22.41 40.99 5.78
CA ALA A 579 23.65 41.26 5.06
C ALA A 579 24.90 41.33 5.96
N ASP A 580 24.98 40.49 6.99
CA ASP A 580 26.16 40.38 7.85
C ASP A 580 27.13 39.26 7.44
N GLY A 581 26.77 38.49 6.41
CA GLY A 581 27.56 37.41 5.84
C GLY A 581 27.36 36.07 6.52
N TYR A 582 26.35 35.93 7.38
CA TYR A 582 25.98 34.65 8.01
C TYR A 582 24.56 34.27 7.58
N ALA A 583 24.34 32.98 7.32
CA ALA A 583 23.00 32.50 7.07
C ALA A 583 22.15 32.63 8.34
N ASP A 584 20.99 33.27 8.20
CA ASP A 584 19.95 33.36 9.22
C ASP A 584 18.88 32.29 8.97
N ILE A 585 18.10 31.95 10.00
CA ILE A 585 17.02 30.95 9.91
C ILE A 585 15.68 31.63 10.10
N LEU A 586 14.76 31.43 9.16
CA LEU A 586 13.36 31.81 9.27
C LEU A 586 12.53 30.64 9.80
N TRP A 587 11.92 30.85 10.96
CA TRP A 587 11.06 29.89 11.64
C TRP A 587 9.59 30.27 11.49
N GLN A 588 8.75 29.27 11.23
CA GLN A 588 7.29 29.41 11.21
C GLN A 588 6.64 28.41 12.16
N SER A 589 5.68 28.87 12.94
CA SER A 589 4.82 28.00 13.73
C SER A 589 3.60 27.50 12.93
N THR A 590 3.00 26.40 13.38
CA THR A 590 1.71 25.91 12.85
C THR A 590 0.56 26.92 12.98
N ALA A 591 0.71 27.92 13.85
CA ALA A 591 -0.24 29.04 13.98
C ALA A 591 0.05 30.21 13.01
N GLY A 592 1.05 30.08 12.14
CA GLY A 592 1.47 31.13 11.19
C GLY A 592 2.31 32.25 11.81
N THR A 593 2.75 32.12 13.07
CA THR A 593 3.70 33.09 13.65
C THR A 593 5.09 32.85 13.09
N LEU A 594 5.74 33.91 12.60
CA LEU A 594 7.14 33.90 12.19
C LEU A 594 8.05 34.41 13.30
N THR A 595 9.27 33.90 13.29
CA THR A 595 10.44 34.53 13.92
C THR A 595 11.65 34.19 13.09
N ASN A 596 12.71 34.98 13.19
CA ASN A 596 13.98 34.59 12.62
C ASN A 596 15.08 34.57 13.67
N TRP A 597 16.07 33.75 13.41
CA TRP A 597 17.23 33.50 14.22
C TRP A 597 18.44 33.98 13.45
N LEU A 598 19.09 35.02 13.96
CA LEU A 598 20.24 35.62 13.29
C LEU A 598 21.49 34.81 13.55
N GLY A 599 22.22 34.49 12.49
CA GLY A 599 23.52 33.83 12.55
C GLY A 599 24.52 34.66 13.35
N ASN A 600 25.50 34.00 13.96
CA ASN A 600 26.59 34.68 14.65
C ASN A 600 27.93 34.07 14.21
N PRO A 601 29.05 34.81 14.33
CA PRO A 601 30.37 34.34 13.90
C PRO A 601 30.91 33.07 14.58
N ASP A 602 30.22 32.55 15.59
CA ASP A 602 30.56 31.31 16.27
C ASP A 602 29.62 30.13 15.93
N GLY A 603 28.76 30.30 14.92
CA GLY A 603 27.73 29.32 14.49
C GLY A 603 26.52 29.27 15.43
N SER A 604 26.45 30.13 16.45
CA SER A 604 25.26 30.22 17.31
C SER A 604 24.20 31.13 16.69
N PHE A 605 22.96 31.05 17.21
CA PHE A 605 21.85 31.87 16.73
C PHE A 605 21.30 32.81 17.80
N THR A 606 20.93 34.03 17.39
CA THR A 606 20.24 35.02 18.23
C THR A 606 18.77 35.14 17.80
N ASP A 607 17.83 34.82 18.70
CA ASP A 607 16.40 35.00 18.43
C ASP A 607 16.03 36.49 18.22
N ASN A 608 15.41 36.79 17.08
CA ASN A 608 15.05 38.13 16.64
C ASN A 608 13.53 38.36 16.61
N PHE A 609 12.78 37.60 17.42
CA PHE A 609 11.32 37.69 17.56
C PHE A 609 10.77 39.12 17.70
N VAL A 610 11.52 40.04 18.33
CA VAL A 610 11.11 41.44 18.50
C VAL A 610 10.88 42.15 17.17
N ASN A 611 11.63 41.79 16.12
CA ASN A 611 11.56 42.40 14.79
C ASN A 611 10.72 41.58 13.79
N THR A 612 10.52 40.28 14.02
CA THR A 612 9.88 39.35 13.07
C THR A 612 8.66 38.60 13.59
N GLY A 613 8.26 38.82 14.86
CA GLY A 613 7.10 38.23 15.53
C GLY A 613 5.73 38.61 14.97
N GLN A 614 5.57 38.49 13.65
CA GLN A 614 4.36 38.75 12.89
C GLN A 614 3.63 37.43 12.61
N VAL A 615 2.31 37.50 12.54
CA VAL A 615 1.48 36.35 12.12
C VAL A 615 1.19 36.54 10.64
N ILE A 616 1.59 35.57 9.82
CA ILE A 616 1.26 35.61 8.39
C ILE A 616 -0.24 35.45 8.17
N PRO A 617 -0.82 36.10 7.16
CA PRO A 617 -2.21 35.89 6.82
C PRO A 617 -2.52 34.42 6.49
N GLN A 618 -3.72 33.97 6.82
CA GLN A 618 -4.16 32.61 6.52
C GLN A 618 -4.21 32.39 5.00
N GLY A 619 -3.65 31.27 4.53
CA GLY A 619 -3.58 30.92 3.12
C GLY A 619 -2.43 31.59 2.34
N TRP A 620 -1.51 32.25 3.04
CA TRP A 620 -0.22 32.63 2.46
C TRP A 620 0.77 31.50 2.65
N GLU A 621 1.55 31.25 1.61
CA GLU A 621 2.52 30.17 1.58
C GLU A 621 3.87 30.71 1.12
N LEU A 622 4.95 30.21 1.72
CA LEU A 622 6.30 30.64 1.38
C LEU A 622 6.71 30.01 0.05
N VAL A 623 7.17 30.80 -0.89
CA VAL A 623 7.69 30.32 -2.19
C VAL A 623 9.19 30.03 -2.09
N GLY A 624 9.92 30.91 -1.41
CA GLY A 624 11.37 30.83 -1.25
C GLY A 624 11.95 32.09 -0.64
N VAL A 625 13.25 32.05 -0.37
CA VAL A 625 14.05 33.16 0.16
C VAL A 625 15.22 33.46 -0.76
N GLY A 626 15.59 34.72 -0.95
CA GLY A 626 16.71 35.11 -1.81
C GLY A 626 16.71 36.61 -2.08
N ASP A 627 17.83 37.18 -2.51
CA ASP A 627 17.94 38.61 -2.82
C ASP A 627 17.10 38.98 -4.07
N LEU A 628 15.90 39.51 -3.83
CA LEU A 628 14.91 39.82 -4.87
C LEU A 628 15.02 41.25 -5.38
N ASN A 629 15.93 42.05 -4.84
CA ASN A 629 16.07 43.46 -5.21
C ASN A 629 17.54 43.89 -5.48
N GLY A 630 18.50 43.00 -5.27
CA GLY A 630 19.93 43.21 -5.49
C GLY A 630 20.60 44.06 -4.41
N ASP A 631 20.04 44.14 -3.20
CA ASP A 631 20.61 44.92 -2.09
C ASP A 631 21.59 44.13 -1.20
N GLY A 632 21.77 42.84 -1.49
CA GLY A 632 22.64 41.92 -0.78
C GLY A 632 22.02 41.29 0.46
N ARG A 633 20.73 41.52 0.74
CA ARG A 633 19.98 40.79 1.76
C ARG A 633 19.02 39.82 1.09
N ASP A 634 18.86 38.66 1.69
CA ASP A 634 17.80 37.76 1.28
C ASP A 634 16.42 38.33 1.68
N ASP A 635 15.51 38.28 0.72
CA ASP A 635 14.13 38.67 0.85
C ASP A 635 13.25 37.42 0.94
N ILE A 636 11.95 37.61 1.22
CA ILE A 636 10.98 36.52 1.25
C ILE A 636 9.94 36.73 0.15
N LEU A 637 9.72 35.70 -0.67
CA LEU A 637 8.61 35.66 -1.62
C LEU A 637 7.44 34.84 -1.07
N TRP A 638 6.29 35.48 -0.93
CA TRP A 638 5.04 34.84 -0.50
C TRP A 638 4.10 34.64 -1.67
N GLN A 639 3.47 33.47 -1.75
CA GLN A 639 2.26 33.26 -2.52
C GLN A 639 1.06 33.66 -1.65
N THR A 640 0.22 34.54 -2.17
CA THR A 640 -0.89 35.15 -1.43
C THR A 640 -2.26 34.74 -1.96
N GLY A 641 -2.26 33.96 -3.04
CA GLY A 641 -3.39 33.40 -3.76
C GLY A 641 -2.91 32.65 -5.01
N PRO A 642 -3.80 32.01 -5.79
CA PRO A 642 -3.40 31.21 -6.95
C PRO A 642 -2.56 31.98 -7.97
N ASP A 643 -2.91 33.25 -8.18
CA ASP A 643 -2.29 34.14 -9.16
C ASP A 643 -1.68 35.41 -8.52
N SER A 644 -1.25 35.37 -7.26
CA SER A 644 -0.65 36.55 -6.61
C SER A 644 0.52 36.24 -5.71
N VAL A 645 1.54 37.09 -5.79
CA VAL A 645 2.73 37.04 -4.94
C VAL A 645 2.97 38.37 -4.25
N GLU A 646 3.60 38.33 -3.09
CA GLU A 646 4.03 39.50 -2.32
C GLU A 646 5.47 39.29 -1.87
N THR A 647 6.30 40.32 -2.08
CA THR A 647 7.69 40.30 -1.62
C THR A 647 7.82 41.06 -0.29
N TRP A 648 8.51 40.43 0.65
CA TRP A 648 8.87 40.98 1.94
C TRP A 648 10.37 41.23 1.96
N PHE A 649 10.75 42.50 1.95
CA PHE A 649 12.15 42.89 1.83
C PHE A 649 12.89 42.83 3.16
N GLY A 650 14.06 42.19 3.17
CA GLY A 650 14.98 42.12 4.29
C GLY A 650 15.43 43.51 4.76
N GLN A 651 15.80 43.63 6.02
CA GLN A 651 16.17 44.90 6.65
C GLN A 651 17.44 44.71 7.49
N ASP A 652 18.19 45.79 7.72
CA ASP A 652 19.43 45.78 8.53
C ASP A 652 19.27 45.21 9.96
N ASN A 653 18.04 45.10 10.48
CA ASN A 653 17.75 44.50 11.78
C ASN A 653 17.28 43.03 11.69
N GLY A 654 17.41 42.40 10.51
CA GLY A 654 16.86 41.09 10.18
C GLY A 654 15.33 41.03 10.19
N GLY A 655 14.64 42.18 10.25
CA GLY A 655 13.20 42.25 10.07
C GLY A 655 12.81 42.24 8.60
N PHE A 656 11.50 42.22 8.33
CA PHE A 656 10.98 42.31 6.96
C PHE A 656 9.98 43.46 6.81
N THR A 657 9.96 44.10 5.65
CA THR A 657 8.91 45.06 5.28
C THR A 657 8.19 44.64 4.01
N GLY A 658 6.86 44.61 4.04
CA GLY A 658 6.06 44.35 2.83
C GLY A 658 6.18 45.52 1.87
N GLY A 659 6.61 45.26 0.64
CA GLY A 659 7.04 46.33 -0.28
C GLY A 659 6.46 46.28 -1.69
N SER A 660 6.09 45.12 -2.23
CA SER A 660 5.55 45.02 -3.59
C SER A 660 4.54 43.87 -3.72
N SER A 661 3.35 44.20 -4.26
CA SER A 661 2.35 43.22 -4.69
C SER A 661 2.45 43.03 -6.20
N GLY A 662 2.67 41.79 -6.62
CA GLY A 662 2.61 41.38 -8.02
C GLY A 662 1.34 40.58 -8.29
N THR A 663 0.72 40.81 -9.45
CA THR A 663 -0.28 39.86 -9.99
C THR A 663 0.42 38.95 -11.01
N LEU A 664 0.32 37.63 -10.85
CA LEU A 664 0.74 36.66 -11.88
C LEU A 664 -0.02 36.90 -13.21
N ALA A 665 -1.15 37.60 -13.15
CA ALA A 665 -2.03 37.97 -14.26
C ALA A 665 -1.40 38.81 -15.39
N ALA A 666 -0.27 39.51 -15.18
CA ALA A 666 0.39 40.23 -16.28
C ALA A 666 1.16 39.27 -17.22
N ALA A 667 1.57 38.09 -16.73
CA ALA A 667 2.22 37.00 -17.47
C ALA A 667 1.21 35.96 -18.00
N HIS A 668 0.03 35.87 -17.37
CA HIS A 668 -1.03 34.89 -17.66
C HIS A 668 -1.63 34.99 -19.09
N ALA A 669 -1.35 36.03 -19.87
CA ALA A 669 -2.01 36.27 -21.16
C ALA A 669 -1.39 35.55 -22.38
N ALA A 670 -0.28 34.81 -22.24
CA ALA A 670 0.46 34.30 -23.41
C ALA A 670 0.64 32.77 -23.53
N SER A 671 0.37 31.95 -22.52
CA SER A 671 0.49 30.48 -22.63
C SER A 671 -0.76 29.76 -22.11
N ALA A 672 -1.24 28.78 -22.86
CA ALA A 672 -2.54 28.14 -22.64
C ALA A 672 -2.47 27.10 -21.51
N GLY A 673 -3.07 27.41 -20.35
CA GLY A 673 -3.34 26.48 -19.25
C GLY A 673 -3.79 27.27 -18.02
N THR A 674 -5.02 27.05 -17.54
CA THR A 674 -5.73 27.97 -16.64
C THR A 674 -5.59 27.67 -15.14
N ASN A 675 -4.65 26.82 -14.74
CA ASN A 675 -4.20 26.62 -13.37
C ASN A 675 -2.79 26.03 -13.50
N GLY A 676 -1.84 26.54 -12.74
CA GLY A 676 -0.50 25.98 -12.70
C GLY A 676 0.11 26.26 -11.35
N ASP A 677 0.71 25.24 -10.75
CA ASP A 677 1.44 25.39 -9.50
C ASP A 677 2.64 26.33 -9.71
N LEU A 678 2.74 27.36 -8.88
CA LEU A 678 4.01 28.02 -8.65
C LEU A 678 4.91 26.95 -8.03
N PHE A 679 6.04 26.62 -8.68
CA PHE A 679 6.97 25.72 -8.05
C PHE A 679 7.57 26.46 -6.86
N TYR A 680 7.01 26.14 -5.69
CA TYR A 680 7.69 26.14 -4.42
C TYR A 680 9.07 25.53 -4.67
N LEU A 681 10.13 26.28 -4.38
CA LEU A 681 11.43 25.65 -4.27
C LEU A 681 11.25 24.56 -3.22
N GLY A 682 11.42 23.34 -3.72
CA GLY A 682 10.82 22.12 -3.20
C GLY A 682 11.05 21.97 -1.72
#